data_AF-A0A6A7LS64-F1
#
_entry.id   AF-A0A6A7LS64-F1
#
_cell.length_a   1.000
_cell.length_b   1.000
_cell.length_c   1.000
_cell.angle_alpha   90.00
_cell.angle_beta   90.00
_cell.angle_gamma   90.00
#
_symmetry.space_group_name_H-M   'P 1'
#
loop_
_entity.id
_entity.type
_entity.pdbx_description
1 polymer ?
#
loop_
_entity_poly.entity_id
_entity_poly.type
_entity_poly.pdbx_seq_one_letter_code
_entity_poly.pdbx_strand_id
1 'polypeptide(L)'
;MRRAHNSTMCPSRKANYIGTGASDATDRRAIIRWRPCPTASSPPGRRSGARRGQGSGQSSAAELGTGGDKPMSTDGHRAAASSAGGSAGDRPPRPLHSGEGPAPPATLRGSGPLVPISCLAAGITYLLIVMGAIVRASGSGLGCPDWPLCYGQVVPPGHPPAVIEFTHRLIGGIAGLLIAATLVLWAHARGYDRRVLVASALIALLLASQVGLGAVVVRLELPPPLVLVHLGLALLLLGAMVALAVGAANRSESSAAGRDTTNSTTRKLVIGAAVAVYVLVLTGAYVRATGASGACIGFPTCNGDWLPFGANRLVDIHLLHRLAAAIVGAHLVVTIARVWTTERHLPGVRQAAAFVGFSLLAQLAVGAVAVSSGVPPLAQVLHVAGAAALWGSTVALVVLTREPARQGSTVGDQSFVLSDHAILERAPSPSTMPWLVNEGISPLPPRTEERVGVRGPTLGLTLGAYLNLTKPRIVVLLLATTLGSMFLAAQGLPPVQVLVMTLLGGALGAGGANAINCWFDRDIDAVMGRTALRAIPSGVVSPARALVLGVSLAATSFVVLALFVNVLSAVLTLGALAFYVVVYTRWLKRTTAHNIVIGGAAGAVPPLVGWAAVTGEVGLLPLYLFAIVFFWTPPHFWALSLLIKHDYARAGVPMLPVVWGDAETRRQICLYSVQLVAVTALAFGARLLGPVYLAAALVLGAILISYTVQLLREGTALAARRVFRYSIVYLPLLFAAMVADQRFVFSA
;
A
#
# COMPACT_ATOMS: atom_id res chain seq x y z
N MET A 1 -17.70 -28.08 42.19
CA MET A 1 -17.52 -29.55 42.06
C MET A 1 -16.99 -29.89 40.66
N ARG A 2 -16.63 -31.16 40.41
CA ARG A 2 -15.87 -31.67 39.23
C ARG A 2 -16.62 -31.45 37.90
N ARG A 3 -15.98 -30.90 36.84
CA ARG A 3 -15.15 -31.51 35.76
C ARG A 3 -15.90 -32.38 34.74
N ALA A 4 -15.53 -32.24 33.46
CA ALA A 4 -16.22 -32.78 32.27
C ALA A 4 -15.38 -33.80 31.47
N HIS A 5 -16.04 -34.59 30.62
CA HIS A 5 -15.60 -35.08 29.29
C HIS A 5 -16.86 -35.60 28.55
N ASN A 6 -17.27 -35.08 27.39
CA ASN A 6 -16.72 -35.25 26.03
C ASN A 6 -16.50 -36.71 25.59
N SER A 7 -17.41 -37.22 24.75
CA SER A 7 -17.22 -38.38 23.87
C SER A 7 -17.62 -37.98 22.45
N THR A 8 -16.67 -38.07 21.51
CA THR A 8 -16.81 -37.60 20.12
C THR A 8 -17.43 -38.66 19.21
N MET A 9 -18.47 -38.29 18.46
CA MET A 9 -18.93 -39.02 17.28
C MET A 9 -18.44 -38.32 16.01
N CYS A 10 -18.19 -39.06 14.93
CA CYS A 10 -17.78 -38.52 13.62
C CYS A 10 -18.57 -39.16 12.47
N PRO A 11 -19.05 -38.39 11.47
CA PRO A 11 -19.69 -38.92 10.27
C PRO A 11 -18.64 -39.32 9.21
N SER A 12 -18.89 -40.39 8.46
CA SER A 12 -18.01 -40.85 7.38
C SER A 12 -18.40 -40.23 6.02
N ARG A 13 -17.39 -39.90 5.19
CA ARG A 13 -17.58 -39.57 3.77
C ARG A 13 -17.45 -40.83 2.91
N LYS A 14 -18.52 -41.22 2.19
CA LYS A 14 -18.50 -41.76 0.81
C LYS A 14 -19.91 -42.13 0.35
N ALA A 15 -20.41 -41.44 -0.66
CA ALA A 15 -21.48 -41.91 -1.54
C ALA A 15 -21.27 -41.26 -2.91
N ASN A 16 -20.76 -42.04 -3.87
CA ASN A 16 -20.75 -41.64 -5.28
C ASN A 16 -22.10 -42.03 -5.89
N TYR A 17 -22.64 -41.21 -6.79
CA TYR A 17 -23.53 -41.70 -7.85
C TYR A 17 -23.32 -40.92 -9.15
N ILE A 18 -23.44 -41.63 -10.27
CA ILE A 18 -23.32 -41.17 -11.64
C ILE A 18 -24.70 -41.35 -12.30
N GLY A 19 -25.10 -40.43 -13.19
CA GLY A 19 -26.06 -40.74 -14.26
C GLY A 19 -27.48 -40.15 -14.13
N THR A 20 -27.76 -39.20 -15.03
CA THR A 20 -28.96 -39.13 -15.91
C THR A 20 -30.36 -39.49 -15.38
N GLY A 21 -31.34 -38.60 -15.65
CA GLY A 21 -32.76 -38.99 -15.70
C GLY A 21 -33.71 -37.89 -15.26
N ALA A 22 -34.88 -37.80 -15.87
CA ALA A 22 -35.88 -36.77 -15.61
C ALA A 22 -36.92 -37.18 -14.55
N SER A 23 -37.78 -36.22 -14.23
CA SER A 23 -39.12 -36.32 -13.64
C SER A 23 -39.32 -36.74 -12.18
N ASP A 24 -40.15 -35.90 -11.56
CA ASP A 24 -41.06 -36.10 -10.44
C ASP A 24 -40.60 -36.12 -8.98
N ALA A 25 -41.49 -35.57 -8.16
CA ALA A 25 -41.31 -35.34 -6.73
C ALA A 25 -42.14 -36.34 -5.93
N THR A 26 -41.52 -37.03 -4.97
CA THR A 26 -42.04 -37.21 -3.59
C THR A 26 -41.09 -38.05 -2.72
N ASP A 27 -41.06 -37.69 -1.44
CA ASP A 27 -40.58 -38.41 -0.25
C ASP A 27 -39.61 -39.61 -0.39
N ARG A 28 -38.34 -39.42 -0.01
CA ARG A 28 -37.45 -40.50 0.49
C ARG A 28 -36.57 -40.02 1.64
N ARG A 29 -36.94 -40.40 2.88
CA ARG A 29 -36.10 -40.25 4.08
C ARG A 29 -34.94 -41.25 4.06
N ALA A 30 -33.71 -40.80 4.25
CA ALA A 30 -32.53 -41.66 4.43
C ALA A 30 -32.27 -41.93 5.92
N ILE A 31 -32.20 -43.21 6.31
CA ILE A 31 -31.98 -43.64 7.70
C ILE A 31 -30.47 -43.73 7.99
N ILE A 32 -29.98 -42.95 8.96
CA ILE A 32 -28.59 -43.01 9.44
C ILE A 32 -28.49 -44.08 10.56
N ARG A 33 -27.75 -45.16 10.32
CA ARG A 33 -27.36 -46.13 11.38
C ARG A 33 -25.95 -45.81 11.90
N TRP A 34 -25.82 -45.69 13.21
CA TRP A 34 -24.55 -45.54 13.91
C TRP A 34 -23.99 -46.90 14.35
N ARG A 35 -22.65 -47.06 14.39
CA ARG A 35 -21.95 -48.22 14.98
C ARG A 35 -20.75 -47.77 15.83
N PRO A 36 -20.31 -48.56 16.84
CA PRO A 36 -19.12 -48.24 17.64
C PRO A 36 -17.81 -48.52 16.86
N CYS A 37 -16.73 -47.82 17.21
CA CYS A 37 -15.38 -48.12 16.72
C CYS A 37 -14.69 -49.23 17.56
N PRO A 38 -13.84 -50.07 16.95
CA PRO A 38 -13.07 -51.08 17.66
C PRO A 38 -11.90 -50.48 18.45
N THR A 39 -11.61 -51.05 19.61
CA THR A 39 -10.46 -50.74 20.45
C THR A 39 -9.24 -51.59 20.06
N ALA A 40 -8.04 -51.01 20.07
CA ALA A 40 -6.78 -51.74 19.95
C ALA A 40 -6.02 -51.70 21.28
N SER A 41 -5.49 -52.84 21.70
CA SER A 41 -4.92 -53.11 23.03
C SER A 41 -3.40 -53.27 22.99
N SER A 42 -2.72 -52.96 24.11
CA SER A 42 -1.34 -53.41 24.39
C SER A 42 -1.04 -53.32 25.92
N PRO A 43 -0.24 -54.24 26.50
CA PRO A 43 -0.14 -54.46 27.95
C PRO A 43 1.06 -53.78 28.66
N PRO A 44 1.18 -53.84 30.00
CA PRO A 44 2.15 -53.04 30.78
C PRO A 44 3.32 -53.81 31.44
N GLY A 45 4.40 -53.10 31.76
CA GLY A 45 5.51 -53.52 32.66
C GLY A 45 6.74 -52.61 32.50
N ARG A 46 7.61 -52.36 33.50
CA ARG A 46 7.64 -52.70 34.95
C ARG A 46 8.40 -51.59 35.72
N ARG A 47 8.29 -51.56 37.05
CA ARG A 47 8.98 -50.64 37.97
C ARG A 47 10.29 -51.22 38.53
N SER A 48 11.26 -50.34 38.79
CA SER A 48 12.04 -50.18 40.03
C SER A 48 12.59 -48.73 40.00
N GLY A 49 12.74 -47.95 41.07
CA GLY A 49 12.92 -48.22 42.50
C GLY A 49 14.27 -47.56 42.90
N ALA A 50 14.42 -46.82 44.01
CA ALA A 50 13.48 -46.44 45.06
C ALA A 50 14.09 -45.35 45.99
N ARG A 51 13.24 -44.60 46.73
CA ARG A 51 13.51 -43.97 48.07
C ARG A 51 14.66 -42.94 48.16
N ARG A 52 14.76 -42.01 49.11
CA ARG A 52 14.00 -41.47 50.28
C ARG A 52 14.51 -39.99 50.39
N GLY A 53 13.85 -38.99 50.95
CA GLY A 53 12.60 -38.87 51.71
C GLY A 53 12.79 -37.85 52.84
N GLN A 54 11.83 -36.92 53.02
CA GLN A 54 11.72 -35.95 54.14
C GLN A 54 12.83 -34.86 54.22
N GLY A 55 12.58 -33.63 54.70
CA GLY A 55 11.31 -32.97 55.01
C GLY A 55 11.45 -31.63 55.77
N SER A 56 10.49 -30.73 55.54
CA SER A 56 9.95 -29.69 56.48
C SER A 56 10.81 -28.52 57.03
N GLY A 57 10.15 -27.36 57.22
CA GLY A 57 10.65 -26.14 57.88
C GLY A 57 10.94 -25.01 56.88
N GLN A 58 10.21 -23.87 56.80
CA GLN A 58 10.03 -22.77 57.79
C GLN A 58 11.34 -22.08 58.18
N SER A 59 11.44 -20.77 58.43
CA SER A 59 10.60 -19.57 58.20
C SER A 59 11.42 -18.34 58.68
N SER A 60 11.05 -17.10 58.31
CA SER A 60 11.64 -15.82 58.77
C SER A 60 13.09 -15.55 58.34
N ALA A 61 13.41 -14.40 57.72
CA ALA A 61 13.41 -13.00 58.21
C ALA A 61 14.62 -12.72 59.12
N ALA A 62 15.49 -11.78 58.69
CA ALA A 62 15.76 -10.49 59.37
C ALA A 62 16.66 -10.64 60.62
N GLU A 63 17.74 -9.88 60.86
CA GLU A 63 18.05 -8.49 60.49
C GLU A 63 19.56 -8.19 60.76
N LEU A 64 20.06 -7.04 60.25
CA LEU A 64 21.09 -6.11 60.80
C LEU A 64 22.45 -6.59 61.41
N GLY A 65 23.49 -5.74 61.23
CA GLY A 65 24.72 -5.71 62.04
C GLY A 65 26.04 -5.85 61.24
N THR A 66 26.64 -4.81 60.65
CA THR A 66 27.50 -3.72 61.21
C THR A 66 28.96 -4.08 61.50
N GLY A 67 29.89 -3.32 60.90
CA GLY A 67 31.33 -3.26 61.24
C GLY A 67 32.18 -4.44 60.72
N GLY A 68 33.45 -4.29 60.37
CA GLY A 68 34.32 -3.10 60.36
C GLY A 68 35.75 -3.49 59.89
N ASP A 69 36.61 -2.48 59.74
CA ASP A 69 38.08 -2.56 59.81
C ASP A 69 38.90 -3.23 58.68
N LYS A 70 39.40 -2.35 57.80
CA LYS A 70 40.78 -2.34 57.26
C LYS A 70 41.79 -1.99 58.38
N PRO A 71 43.15 -2.04 58.20
CA PRO A 71 43.96 -2.17 56.98
C PRO A 71 44.93 -3.39 57.07
N MET A 72 46.18 -3.50 56.55
CA MET A 72 47.11 -2.58 55.84
C MET A 72 48.17 -3.34 54.99
N SER A 73 49.08 -2.55 54.40
CA SER A 73 50.47 -2.76 53.92
C SER A 73 51.26 -4.02 54.35
N THR A 74 52.30 -4.49 53.64
CA THR A 74 53.34 -3.78 52.84
C THR A 74 53.99 -4.71 51.78
N ASP A 75 54.52 -4.09 50.73
CA ASP A 75 55.79 -4.34 50.00
C ASP A 75 56.58 -5.67 50.12
N GLY A 76 57.22 -6.08 49.01
CA GLY A 76 58.42 -6.94 49.08
C GLY A 76 58.86 -7.66 47.81
N HIS A 77 59.90 -7.13 47.17
CA HIS A 77 60.83 -7.71 46.17
C HIS A 77 60.95 -9.28 46.10
N ARG A 78 61.10 -9.98 44.96
CA ARG A 78 61.96 -9.88 43.73
C ARG A 78 62.98 -11.04 43.73
N ALA A 79 63.11 -11.78 42.61
CA ALA A 79 64.16 -12.78 42.29
C ALA A 79 64.18 -14.09 43.13
N ALA A 80 64.83 -15.20 42.74
CA ALA A 80 65.08 -15.80 41.41
C ALA A 80 65.63 -17.26 41.56
N ALA A 81 65.47 -18.06 40.49
CA ALA A 81 66.30 -19.21 40.06
C ALA A 81 66.41 -20.53 40.89
N SER A 82 66.17 -21.65 40.18
CA SER A 82 66.74 -23.01 40.40
C SER A 82 66.25 -23.80 41.65
N SER A 83 66.25 -25.15 41.70
CA SER A 83 66.66 -26.21 40.78
C SER A 83 65.94 -27.55 41.09
N ALA A 84 65.88 -28.46 40.09
CA ALA A 84 65.87 -29.94 40.20
C ALA A 84 64.78 -30.70 41.01
N GLY A 85 64.63 -32.00 40.68
CA GLY A 85 63.84 -32.98 41.44
C GLY A 85 62.51 -33.34 40.77
N GLY A 86 62.39 -34.55 40.23
CA GLY A 86 61.17 -35.02 39.57
C GLY A 86 60.32 -35.96 40.44
N SER A 87 59.04 -36.09 40.10
CA SER A 87 58.28 -37.32 40.27
C SER A 87 57.21 -37.43 39.18
N ALA A 88 56.80 -38.66 38.86
CA ALA A 88 55.68 -38.90 37.97
C ALA A 88 54.37 -38.87 38.79
N GLY A 89 53.42 -38.04 38.37
CA GLY A 89 52.11 -37.92 39.00
C GLY A 89 51.14 -37.16 38.09
N ASP A 90 49.92 -37.68 38.01
CA ASP A 90 48.77 -37.25 37.21
C ASP A 90 48.79 -35.83 36.62
N ARG A 91 48.77 -35.77 35.28
CA ARG A 91 48.37 -34.56 34.55
C ARG A 91 46.86 -34.60 34.29
N PRO A 92 46.06 -33.66 34.84
CA PRO A 92 44.75 -33.37 34.25
C PRO A 92 44.95 -32.83 32.81
N PRO A 93 43.97 -32.96 31.91
CA PRO A 93 44.11 -32.51 30.53
C PRO A 93 44.38 -31.01 30.48
N ARG A 94 45.45 -30.61 29.77
CA ARG A 94 45.69 -29.20 29.43
C ARG A 94 44.43 -28.64 28.74
N PRO A 95 43.98 -27.42 29.08
CA PRO A 95 43.17 -26.65 28.15
C PRO A 95 43.96 -26.54 26.85
N LEU A 96 43.33 -26.88 25.73
CA LEU A 96 43.88 -26.58 24.42
C LEU A 96 44.22 -25.08 24.39
N HIS A 97 45.36 -24.74 23.77
CA HIS A 97 45.62 -23.35 23.42
C HIS A 97 44.40 -22.83 22.66
N SER A 98 43.66 -21.91 23.27
CA SER A 98 42.86 -20.97 22.50
C SER A 98 43.85 -20.21 21.65
N GLY A 99 44.02 -20.64 20.40
CA GLY A 99 44.73 -19.84 19.41
C GLY A 99 44.14 -18.45 19.44
N GLU A 100 44.98 -17.44 19.34
CA GLU A 100 44.55 -16.05 19.28
C GLU A 100 43.52 -15.94 18.17
N GLY A 101 42.24 -15.84 18.55
CA GLY A 101 41.18 -15.55 17.61
C GLY A 101 41.55 -14.25 16.90
N PRO A 102 41.28 -14.11 15.58
CA PRO A 102 41.61 -12.89 14.87
C PRO A 102 41.08 -11.71 15.67
N ALA A 103 41.98 -10.76 16.00
CA ALA A 103 41.67 -9.64 16.88
C ALA A 103 40.32 -9.06 16.47
N PRO A 104 39.38 -8.86 17.44
CA PRO A 104 38.00 -8.55 17.12
C PRO A 104 37.98 -7.38 16.14
N PRO A 105 37.34 -7.53 14.96
CA PRO A 105 37.50 -6.60 13.86
C PRO A 105 37.26 -5.19 14.37
N ALA A 106 38.27 -4.33 14.21
CA ALA A 106 38.36 -3.03 14.86
C ALA A 106 36.98 -2.36 14.82
N THR A 107 36.38 -2.16 16.01
CA THR A 107 34.99 -1.73 16.09
C THR A 107 34.85 -0.41 15.35
N LEU A 108 34.20 -0.46 14.18
CA LEU A 108 33.99 0.70 13.33
C LEU A 108 32.98 1.64 14.02
N ARG A 109 33.49 2.41 14.98
CA ARG A 109 32.90 3.68 15.44
C ARG A 109 32.78 4.57 14.21
N GLY A 110 31.61 4.54 13.55
CA GLY A 110 31.49 5.01 12.17
C GLY A 110 30.12 5.55 11.75
N SER A 111 29.11 5.59 12.64
CA SER A 111 27.88 6.37 12.41
C SER A 111 28.12 7.89 12.44
N GLY A 112 29.32 8.31 12.88
CA GLY A 112 29.74 9.70 13.14
C GLY A 112 29.31 10.75 12.12
N PRO A 113 29.66 10.63 10.82
CA PRO A 113 29.26 11.63 9.81
C PRO A 113 27.86 11.37 9.23
N LEU A 114 27.36 10.12 9.27
CA LEU A 114 26.10 9.72 8.60
C LEU A 114 24.85 10.30 9.27
N VAL A 115 24.80 10.33 10.60
CA VAL A 115 23.69 10.94 11.35
C VAL A 115 23.62 12.46 11.10
N PRO A 116 24.68 13.26 11.36
CA PRO A 116 24.63 14.71 11.18
C PRO A 116 24.39 15.12 9.72
N ILE A 117 24.98 14.44 8.72
CA ILE A 117 24.70 14.80 7.31
C ILE A 117 23.25 14.49 6.93
N SER A 118 22.68 13.37 7.41
CA SER A 118 21.26 13.03 7.16
C SER A 118 20.32 14.04 7.83
N CYS A 119 20.63 14.46 9.07
CA CYS A 119 19.89 15.51 9.78
C CYS A 119 20.00 16.87 9.08
N LEU A 120 21.20 17.26 8.63
CA LEU A 120 21.43 18.51 7.90
C LEU A 120 20.68 18.52 6.56
N ALA A 121 20.76 17.43 5.79
CA ALA A 121 20.03 17.30 4.53
C ALA A 121 18.50 17.36 4.74
N ALA A 122 17.97 16.72 5.78
CA ALA A 122 16.55 16.85 6.15
C ALA A 122 16.17 18.29 6.56
N GLY A 123 17.01 18.95 7.36
CA GLY A 123 16.82 20.34 7.78
C GLY A 123 16.82 21.34 6.62
N ILE A 124 17.78 21.22 5.70
CA ILE A 124 17.84 22.05 4.48
C ILE A 124 16.66 21.74 3.55
N THR A 125 16.20 20.48 3.45
CA THR A 125 14.99 20.12 2.70
C THR A 125 13.72 20.73 3.31
N TYR A 126 13.64 20.81 4.65
CA TYR A 126 12.56 21.53 5.33
C TYR A 126 12.62 23.04 5.04
N LEU A 127 13.80 23.66 5.14
CA LEU A 127 13.98 25.08 4.81
C LEU A 127 13.66 25.38 3.33
N LEU A 128 13.94 24.46 2.42
CA LEU A 128 13.55 24.56 1.01
C LEU A 128 12.02 24.66 0.84
N ILE A 129 11.26 23.84 1.57
CA ILE A 129 9.78 23.86 1.56
C ILE A 129 9.26 25.17 2.16
N VAL A 130 9.84 25.64 3.26
CA VAL A 130 9.50 26.95 3.85
C VAL A 130 9.79 28.08 2.88
N MET A 131 10.94 28.06 2.20
CA MET A 131 11.28 29.06 1.19
C MET A 131 10.33 29.00 -0.02
N GLY A 132 9.91 27.81 -0.45
CA GLY A 132 8.88 27.65 -1.49
C GLY A 132 7.53 28.23 -1.08
N ALA A 133 7.18 28.14 0.21
CA ALA A 133 6.00 28.82 0.76
C ALA A 133 6.13 30.35 0.71
N ILE A 134 7.33 30.90 0.95
CA ILE A 134 7.64 32.34 0.82
C ILE A 134 7.55 32.80 -0.64
N VAL A 135 8.13 32.06 -1.59
CA VAL A 135 8.00 32.32 -3.04
C VAL A 135 6.52 32.42 -3.43
N ARG A 136 5.70 31.43 -3.02
CA ARG A 136 4.26 31.43 -3.32
C ARG A 136 3.45 32.48 -2.53
N ALA A 137 3.94 32.96 -1.38
CA ALA A 137 3.26 33.98 -0.56
C ALA A 137 3.57 35.42 -0.99
N SER A 138 4.73 35.63 -1.61
CA SER A 138 5.17 36.91 -2.17
C SER A 138 4.76 37.10 -3.64
N GLY A 139 4.24 36.06 -4.31
CA GLY A 139 3.98 36.07 -5.76
C GLY A 139 5.23 35.90 -6.62
N SER A 140 6.40 35.69 -6.02
CA SER A 140 7.72 35.64 -6.69
C SER A 140 7.99 34.36 -7.49
N GLY A 141 6.95 33.63 -7.92
CA GLY A 141 7.10 32.32 -8.60
C GLY A 141 7.61 32.38 -10.04
N LEU A 142 7.58 33.58 -10.65
CA LEU A 142 8.13 33.92 -11.97
C LEU A 142 9.17 35.05 -11.85
N GLY A 143 9.85 35.13 -10.71
CA GLY A 143 10.94 36.08 -10.50
C GLY A 143 12.17 35.81 -11.37
N CYS A 144 12.34 34.58 -11.86
CA CYS A 144 13.42 34.15 -12.75
C CYS A 144 12.84 33.37 -13.96
N PRO A 145 12.89 33.92 -15.20
CA PRO A 145 12.17 33.34 -16.35
C PRO A 145 12.82 32.07 -16.94
N ASP A 146 14.13 31.93 -16.82
CA ASP A 146 14.95 30.80 -17.26
C ASP A 146 15.28 29.84 -16.11
N TRP A 147 15.88 28.69 -16.43
CA TRP A 147 16.36 27.69 -15.45
C TRP A 147 17.52 26.90 -16.05
N PRO A 148 18.63 26.64 -15.33
CA PRO A 148 18.83 26.86 -13.89
C PRO A 148 19.24 28.28 -13.48
N LEU A 149 19.68 29.10 -14.45
CA LEU A 149 20.09 30.50 -14.24
C LEU A 149 18.89 31.42 -14.00
N CYS A 150 19.15 32.69 -13.70
CA CYS A 150 18.13 33.74 -13.54
C CYS A 150 18.53 34.96 -14.39
N TYR A 151 17.72 35.30 -15.39
CA TYR A 151 18.05 36.24 -16.48
C TYR A 151 19.37 35.90 -17.20
N GLY A 152 19.67 34.61 -17.34
CA GLY A 152 20.95 34.13 -17.89
C GLY A 152 22.17 34.37 -16.98
N GLN A 153 21.96 34.85 -15.75
CA GLN A 153 23.02 35.16 -14.79
C GLN A 153 23.05 34.15 -13.63
N VAL A 154 24.25 33.98 -13.05
CA VAL A 154 24.48 33.14 -11.85
C VAL A 154 24.12 33.89 -10.56
N VAL A 155 24.16 35.23 -10.58
CA VAL A 155 23.67 36.10 -9.51
C VAL A 155 22.41 36.80 -10.06
N PRO A 156 21.27 36.79 -9.36
CA PRO A 156 20.04 37.40 -9.86
C PRO A 156 20.14 38.94 -9.84
N PRO A 157 19.35 39.64 -10.67
CA PRO A 157 19.15 41.08 -10.51
C PRO A 157 18.54 41.39 -9.15
N GLY A 158 18.91 42.54 -8.57
CA GLY A 158 18.58 42.91 -7.18
C GLY A 158 17.10 43.23 -6.88
N HIS A 159 16.15 42.96 -7.78
CA HIS A 159 14.74 43.20 -7.50
C HIS A 159 14.13 42.05 -6.67
N PRO A 160 13.23 42.33 -5.70
CA PRO A 160 12.85 41.34 -4.70
C PRO A 160 12.31 40.01 -5.25
N PRO A 161 11.47 39.95 -6.31
CA PRO A 161 10.99 38.68 -6.85
C PRO A 161 12.11 37.75 -7.35
N ALA A 162 13.10 38.27 -8.07
CA ALA A 162 14.22 37.47 -8.57
C ALA A 162 15.09 36.97 -7.40
N VAL A 163 15.38 37.83 -6.42
CA VAL A 163 16.16 37.46 -5.24
C VAL A 163 15.45 36.37 -4.42
N ILE A 164 14.13 36.47 -4.25
CA ILE A 164 13.32 35.48 -3.52
C ILE A 164 13.30 34.13 -4.25
N GLU A 165 13.03 34.11 -5.56
CA GLU A 165 13.00 32.86 -6.33
C GLU A 165 14.39 32.23 -6.46
N PHE A 166 15.42 33.04 -6.73
CA PHE A 166 16.80 32.57 -6.80
C PHE A 166 17.28 32.00 -5.47
N THR A 167 16.91 32.61 -4.34
CA THR A 167 17.23 32.07 -3.01
C THR A 167 16.61 30.69 -2.80
N HIS A 168 15.37 30.48 -3.25
CA HIS A 168 14.74 29.15 -3.24
C HIS A 168 15.51 28.14 -4.12
N ARG A 169 15.91 28.53 -5.34
CA ARG A 169 16.70 27.69 -6.25
C ARG A 169 18.07 27.33 -5.67
N LEU A 170 18.76 28.29 -5.05
CA LEU A 170 20.06 28.11 -4.40
C LEU A 170 19.97 27.11 -3.23
N ILE A 171 18.98 27.28 -2.35
CA ILE A 171 18.70 26.31 -1.27
C ILE A 171 18.37 24.94 -1.87
N GLY A 172 17.67 24.89 -3.02
CA GLY A 172 17.37 23.65 -3.75
C GLY A 172 18.61 22.92 -4.26
N GLY A 173 19.57 23.66 -4.81
CA GLY A 173 20.88 23.12 -5.22
C GLY A 173 21.66 22.57 -4.02
N ILE A 174 21.73 23.32 -2.92
CA ILE A 174 22.39 22.88 -1.68
C ILE A 174 21.71 21.63 -1.11
N ALA A 175 20.38 21.59 -1.08
CA ALA A 175 19.61 20.42 -0.66
C ALA A 175 19.94 19.19 -1.53
N GLY A 176 19.94 19.35 -2.86
CA GLY A 176 20.26 18.28 -3.81
C GLY A 176 21.66 17.71 -3.61
N LEU A 177 22.66 18.58 -3.42
CA LEU A 177 24.05 18.16 -3.14
C LEU A 177 24.17 17.43 -1.80
N LEU A 178 23.55 17.94 -0.73
CA LEU A 178 23.56 17.29 0.59
C LEU A 178 22.85 15.94 0.60
N ILE A 179 21.72 15.81 -0.11
CA ILE A 179 21.02 14.53 -0.29
C ILE A 179 21.91 13.57 -1.08
N ALA A 180 22.47 14.00 -2.22
CA ALA A 180 23.36 13.16 -3.03
C ALA A 180 24.57 12.67 -2.22
N ALA A 181 25.25 13.57 -1.50
CA ALA A 181 26.36 13.21 -0.61
C ALA A 181 25.93 12.23 0.49
N THR A 182 24.76 12.43 1.09
CA THR A 182 24.18 11.50 2.08
C THR A 182 23.99 10.11 1.45
N LEU A 183 23.35 10.01 0.29
CA LEU A 183 23.11 8.74 -0.41
C LEU A 183 24.41 8.02 -0.80
N VAL A 184 25.42 8.76 -1.27
CA VAL A 184 26.76 8.24 -1.61
C VAL A 184 27.45 7.70 -0.35
N LEU A 185 27.46 8.44 0.76
CA LEU A 185 28.06 7.96 2.02
C LEU A 185 27.33 6.72 2.57
N TRP A 186 26.00 6.67 2.49
CA TRP A 186 25.20 5.50 2.88
C TRP A 186 25.47 4.27 1.98
N ALA A 187 25.76 4.48 0.68
CA ALA A 187 26.12 3.40 -0.24
C ALA A 187 27.57 2.91 -0.05
N HIS A 188 28.51 3.82 0.28
CA HIS A 188 29.92 3.48 0.53
C HIS A 188 30.18 2.86 1.90
N ALA A 189 29.34 3.13 2.90
CA ALA A 189 29.47 2.54 4.22
C ALA A 189 29.22 1.03 4.16
N ARG A 190 30.32 0.25 4.17
CA ARG A 190 30.31 -1.19 3.91
C ARG A 190 29.69 -1.96 5.08
N GLY A 191 28.39 -2.24 4.99
CA GLY A 191 27.67 -3.07 5.97
C GLY A 191 26.13 -3.02 5.95
N TYR A 192 25.51 -2.34 4.98
CA TYR A 192 24.05 -2.11 5.00
C TYR A 192 23.23 -3.12 4.20
N ASP A 193 22.11 -3.53 4.84
CA ASP A 193 21.03 -4.35 4.31
C ASP A 193 20.50 -3.84 2.95
N ARG A 194 20.16 -4.76 2.04
CA ARG A 194 19.49 -4.51 0.75
C ARG A 194 18.33 -3.51 0.85
N ARG A 195 17.61 -3.49 1.98
CA ARG A 195 16.52 -2.53 2.26
C ARG A 195 17.00 -1.07 2.25
N VAL A 196 18.20 -0.79 2.76
CA VAL A 196 18.80 0.56 2.80
C VAL A 196 19.19 0.99 1.39
N LEU A 197 19.84 0.11 0.61
CA LEU A 197 20.21 0.40 -0.79
C LEU A 197 18.96 0.68 -1.65
N VAL A 198 17.88 -0.09 -1.47
CA VAL A 198 16.59 0.16 -2.14
C VAL A 198 15.99 1.50 -1.70
N ALA A 199 16.02 1.84 -0.40
CA ALA A 199 15.55 3.13 0.08
C ALA A 199 16.37 4.31 -0.51
N SER A 200 17.70 4.19 -0.56
CA SER A 200 18.58 5.19 -1.17
C SER A 200 18.30 5.38 -2.67
N ALA A 201 18.08 4.30 -3.41
CA ALA A 201 17.71 4.37 -4.83
C ALA A 201 16.33 5.04 -5.05
N LEU A 202 15.36 4.78 -4.17
CA LEU A 202 14.04 5.44 -4.21
C LEU A 202 14.15 6.94 -3.88
N ILE A 203 15.04 7.33 -2.95
CA ILE A 203 15.29 8.75 -2.63
C ILE A 203 16.00 9.46 -3.77
N ALA A 204 16.96 8.81 -4.43
CA ALA A 204 17.59 9.33 -5.65
C ALA A 204 16.56 9.57 -6.76
N LEU A 205 15.61 8.63 -6.95
CA LEU A 205 14.51 8.78 -7.90
C LEU A 205 13.58 9.94 -7.52
N LEU A 206 13.20 10.08 -6.24
CA LEU A 206 12.39 11.20 -5.76
C LEU A 206 13.08 12.56 -5.98
N LEU A 207 14.39 12.64 -5.72
CA LEU A 207 15.19 13.84 -5.97
C LEU A 207 15.22 14.18 -7.47
N ALA A 208 15.51 13.19 -8.34
CA ALA A 208 15.52 13.38 -9.79
C ALA A 208 14.14 13.81 -10.33
N SER A 209 13.07 13.17 -9.85
CA SER A 209 11.68 13.58 -10.15
C SER A 209 11.40 15.01 -9.70
N GLN A 210 11.95 15.45 -8.56
CA GLN A 210 11.75 16.81 -8.07
C GLN A 210 12.47 17.87 -8.90
N VAL A 211 13.73 17.63 -9.26
CA VAL A 211 14.50 18.54 -10.12
C VAL A 211 13.80 18.67 -11.50
N GLY A 212 13.38 17.54 -12.08
CA GLY A 212 12.65 17.52 -13.34
C GLY A 212 11.30 18.24 -13.27
N LEU A 213 10.47 17.94 -12.26
CA LEU A 213 9.16 18.57 -12.10
C LEU A 213 9.27 20.07 -11.78
N GLY A 214 10.26 20.48 -10.98
CA GLY A 214 10.52 21.91 -10.71
C GLY A 214 10.81 22.70 -11.98
N ALA A 215 11.64 22.17 -12.88
CA ALA A 215 11.90 22.79 -14.18
C ALA A 215 10.66 22.85 -15.09
N VAL A 216 9.78 21.84 -15.03
CA VAL A 216 8.49 21.84 -15.76
C VAL A 216 7.50 22.85 -15.17
N VAL A 217 7.44 22.98 -13.84
CA VAL A 217 6.58 23.94 -13.14
C VAL A 217 6.88 25.38 -13.53
N VAL A 218 8.17 25.76 -13.63
CA VAL A 218 8.57 27.10 -14.08
C VAL A 218 8.21 27.30 -15.56
N ARG A 219 8.56 26.36 -16.44
CA ARG A 219 8.32 26.47 -17.90
C ARG A 219 6.84 26.50 -18.31
N LEU A 220 5.93 26.02 -17.47
CA LEU A 220 4.49 26.01 -17.73
C LEU A 220 3.73 27.07 -16.92
N GLU A 221 4.44 28.06 -16.37
CA GLU A 221 3.85 29.19 -15.64
C GLU A 221 3.06 28.79 -14.37
N LEU A 222 3.64 27.87 -13.59
CA LEU A 222 3.14 27.39 -12.28
C LEU A 222 1.69 26.86 -12.26
N PRO A 223 1.31 25.94 -13.16
CA PRO A 223 -0.06 25.48 -13.26
C PRO A 223 -0.44 24.76 -11.95
N PRO A 224 -1.56 25.12 -11.30
CA PRO A 224 -1.82 24.74 -9.91
C PRO A 224 -1.73 23.23 -9.60
N PRO A 225 -2.17 22.30 -10.47
CA PRO A 225 -1.99 20.86 -10.25
C PRO A 225 -0.53 20.43 -10.19
N LEU A 226 0.36 20.96 -11.03
CA LEU A 226 1.78 20.58 -11.01
C LEU A 226 2.49 21.13 -9.78
N VAL A 227 2.12 22.32 -9.29
CA VAL A 227 2.68 22.85 -8.04
C VAL A 227 2.20 22.05 -6.81
N LEU A 228 0.97 21.51 -6.85
CA LEU A 228 0.49 20.59 -5.81
C LEU A 228 1.29 19.27 -5.84
N VAL A 229 1.51 18.68 -7.01
CA VAL A 229 2.35 17.47 -7.16
C VAL A 229 3.79 17.74 -6.71
N HIS A 230 4.35 18.90 -7.06
CA HIS A 230 5.68 19.33 -6.65
C HIS A 230 5.80 19.44 -5.11
N LEU A 231 4.83 20.04 -4.43
CA LEU A 231 4.82 20.07 -2.95
C LEU A 231 4.66 18.65 -2.37
N GLY A 232 3.82 17.80 -2.95
CA GLY A 232 3.66 16.41 -2.52
C GLY A 232 4.95 15.60 -2.61
N LEU A 233 5.67 15.70 -3.73
CA LEU A 233 6.99 15.06 -3.88
C LEU A 233 8.05 15.66 -2.92
N ALA A 234 7.99 16.97 -2.63
CA ALA A 234 8.87 17.60 -1.63
C ALA A 234 8.64 17.02 -0.23
N LEU A 235 7.38 16.83 0.15
CA LEU A 235 7.00 16.22 1.43
C LEU A 235 7.45 14.75 1.49
N LEU A 236 7.26 13.96 0.43
CA LEU A 236 7.77 12.58 0.38
C LEU A 236 9.30 12.53 0.51
N LEU A 237 10.03 13.43 -0.15
CA LEU A 237 11.48 13.55 -0.04
C LEU A 237 11.92 13.92 1.39
N LEU A 238 11.29 14.94 2.00
CA LEU A 238 11.53 15.32 3.39
C LEU A 238 11.28 14.13 4.35
N GLY A 239 10.15 13.43 4.19
CA GLY A 239 9.79 12.28 5.01
C GLY A 239 10.82 11.16 4.89
N ALA A 240 11.28 10.86 3.67
CA ALA A 240 12.31 9.85 3.44
C ALA A 240 13.67 10.23 4.05
N MET A 241 14.06 11.52 4.00
CA MET A 241 15.28 12.01 4.66
C MET A 241 15.18 11.97 6.19
N VAL A 242 14.04 12.35 6.77
CA VAL A 242 13.76 12.17 8.21
C VAL A 242 13.84 10.69 8.59
N ALA A 243 13.30 9.79 7.77
CA ALA A 243 13.32 8.36 8.04
C ALA A 243 14.75 7.77 7.99
N LEU A 244 15.61 8.24 7.08
CA LEU A 244 17.04 7.88 7.09
C LEU A 244 17.75 8.42 8.34
N ALA A 245 17.56 9.70 8.68
CA ALA A 245 18.23 10.34 9.82
C ALA A 245 17.87 9.65 11.15
N VAL A 246 16.58 9.48 11.42
CA VAL A 246 16.06 8.77 12.61
C VAL A 246 16.45 7.29 12.58
N GLY A 247 16.45 6.67 11.40
CA GLY A 247 16.90 5.28 11.21
C GLY A 247 18.38 5.05 11.53
N ALA A 248 19.26 6.01 11.19
CA ALA A 248 20.68 5.96 11.53
C ALA A 248 20.92 6.12 13.04
N ALA A 249 20.33 7.16 13.65
CA ALA A 249 20.47 7.44 15.08
C ALA A 249 20.06 6.21 15.93
N ASN A 250 18.86 5.68 15.66
CA ASN A 250 18.31 4.53 16.39
C ASN A 250 19.05 3.20 16.14
N ARG A 251 19.88 3.09 15.09
CA ARG A 251 20.76 1.93 14.88
C ARG A 251 22.03 2.01 15.74
N SER A 252 22.54 3.23 15.97
CA SER A 252 23.71 3.46 16.81
C SER A 252 23.47 3.02 18.26
N GLU A 253 22.27 3.28 18.79
CA GLU A 253 21.87 2.86 20.16
C GLU A 253 21.49 1.38 20.23
N SER A 254 20.73 0.88 19.25
CA SER A 254 20.18 -0.47 19.26
C SER A 254 21.23 -1.59 19.09
N SER A 255 22.49 -1.26 18.82
CA SER A 255 23.58 -2.23 18.85
C SER A 255 24.13 -2.49 20.26
N ALA A 256 23.67 -1.74 21.27
CA ALA A 256 24.10 -1.83 22.67
C ALA A 256 23.01 -2.32 23.64
N ALA A 257 21.74 -2.39 23.22
CA ALA A 257 20.61 -2.74 24.07
C ALA A 257 19.64 -3.76 23.40
N GLY A 258 18.88 -4.48 24.23
CA GLY A 258 17.87 -5.45 23.80
C GLY A 258 16.79 -4.84 22.90
N ARG A 259 16.17 -5.66 22.05
CA ARG A 259 15.17 -5.21 21.07
C ARG A 259 13.77 -5.12 21.70
N ASP A 260 13.47 -3.99 22.32
CA ASP A 260 12.10 -3.63 22.69
C ASP A 260 11.26 -3.28 21.44
N THR A 261 9.96 -3.60 21.48
CA THR A 261 9.10 -3.58 20.29
C THR A 261 7.70 -3.07 20.60
N THR A 262 7.14 -2.25 19.70
CA THR A 262 5.86 -1.56 19.93
C THR A 262 4.65 -2.44 19.66
N ASN A 263 3.53 -2.13 20.32
CA ASN A 263 2.28 -2.84 20.09
C ASN A 263 1.81 -2.71 18.62
N SER A 264 1.45 -3.84 18.00
CA SER A 264 1.09 -3.88 16.57
C SER A 264 -0.13 -3.02 16.20
N THR A 265 -1.07 -2.81 17.14
CA THR A 265 -2.21 -1.91 16.96
C THR A 265 -1.77 -0.45 17.06
N THR A 266 -0.95 -0.10 18.05
CA THR A 266 -0.38 1.25 18.19
C THR A 266 0.41 1.65 16.95
N ARG A 267 1.25 0.75 16.42
CA ARG A 267 2.00 1.00 15.18
C ARG A 267 1.10 1.17 13.95
N LYS A 268 -0.01 0.42 13.83
CA LYS A 268 -0.99 0.62 12.74
C LYS A 268 -1.67 1.99 12.83
N LEU A 269 -2.01 2.46 14.03
CA LEU A 269 -2.57 3.80 14.25
C LEU A 269 -1.57 4.90 13.86
N VAL A 270 -0.31 4.76 14.26
CA VAL A 270 0.80 5.68 13.91
C VAL A 270 1.03 5.74 12.40
N ILE A 271 1.06 4.60 11.70
CA ILE A 271 1.17 4.57 10.22
C ILE A 271 -0.06 5.23 9.57
N GLY A 272 -1.28 4.91 10.05
CA GLY A 272 -2.50 5.56 9.59
C GLY A 272 -2.48 7.08 9.80
N ALA A 273 -1.92 7.54 10.92
CA ALA A 273 -1.79 8.96 11.24
C ALA A 273 -0.84 9.69 10.29
N ALA A 274 0.33 9.11 9.99
CA ALA A 274 1.26 9.69 9.02
C ALA A 274 0.63 9.80 7.62
N VAL A 275 -0.05 8.75 7.14
CA VAL A 275 -0.77 8.78 5.86
C VAL A 275 -1.88 9.83 5.85
N ALA A 276 -2.66 9.93 6.94
CA ALA A 276 -3.73 10.90 7.08
C ALA A 276 -3.21 12.36 7.12
N VAL A 277 -2.08 12.61 7.81
CA VAL A 277 -1.39 13.91 7.79
C VAL A 277 -0.87 14.25 6.40
N TYR A 278 -0.23 13.32 5.69
CA TYR A 278 0.25 13.56 4.32
C TYR A 278 -0.90 14.00 3.39
N VAL A 279 -2.03 13.28 3.42
CA VAL A 279 -3.23 13.64 2.64
C VAL A 279 -3.79 15.00 3.09
N LEU A 280 -3.81 15.29 4.39
CA LEU A 280 -4.27 16.59 4.92
C LEU A 280 -3.45 17.76 4.36
N VAL A 281 -2.12 17.65 4.33
CA VAL A 281 -1.26 18.72 3.78
C VAL A 281 -1.57 18.97 2.30
N LEU A 282 -1.84 17.91 1.52
CA LEU A 282 -2.27 18.06 0.12
C LEU A 282 -3.63 18.75 -0.02
N THR A 283 -4.58 18.50 0.88
CA THR A 283 -5.87 19.24 0.87
C THR A 283 -5.68 20.73 1.18
N GLY A 284 -4.78 21.09 2.10
CA GLY A 284 -4.45 22.50 2.39
C GLY A 284 -3.73 23.18 1.22
N ALA A 285 -2.84 22.44 0.53
CA ALA A 285 -2.24 22.89 -0.72
C ALA A 285 -3.29 23.14 -1.82
N TYR A 286 -4.31 22.28 -1.91
CA TYR A 286 -5.43 22.43 -2.83
C TYR A 286 -6.29 23.66 -2.51
N VAL A 287 -6.63 23.92 -1.25
CA VAL A 287 -7.33 25.16 -0.82
C VAL A 287 -6.61 26.41 -1.31
N ARG A 288 -5.28 26.43 -1.21
CA ARG A 288 -4.46 27.54 -1.72
C ARG A 288 -4.38 27.58 -3.25
N ALA A 289 -4.29 26.41 -3.90
CA ALA A 289 -4.23 26.29 -5.35
C ALA A 289 -5.51 26.79 -6.05
N THR A 290 -6.68 26.65 -5.41
CA THR A 290 -7.98 27.12 -5.94
C THR A 290 -8.39 28.50 -5.44
N GLY A 291 -7.53 29.23 -4.71
CA GLY A 291 -7.88 30.54 -4.13
C GLY A 291 -8.89 30.49 -2.97
N ALA A 292 -9.23 29.31 -2.47
CA ALA A 292 -10.22 29.12 -1.40
C ALA A 292 -9.73 29.55 0.00
N SER A 293 -8.46 29.95 0.15
CA SER A 293 -7.88 30.31 1.46
C SER A 293 -8.65 31.40 2.21
N GLY A 294 -9.18 32.41 1.51
CA GLY A 294 -9.98 33.49 2.10
C GLY A 294 -11.50 33.26 2.12
N ALA A 295 -12.00 32.11 1.64
CA ALA A 295 -13.44 31.89 1.45
C ALA A 295 -14.23 31.77 2.76
N CYS A 296 -13.57 31.36 3.85
CA CYS A 296 -14.13 31.30 5.19
C CYS A 296 -13.25 32.12 6.14
N ILE A 297 -13.73 33.29 6.54
CA ILE A 297 -13.13 34.14 7.56
C ILE A 297 -13.69 33.77 8.94
N GLY A 298 -12.83 33.85 9.95
CA GLY A 298 -13.14 33.45 11.33
C GLY A 298 -12.94 31.96 11.60
N PHE A 299 -12.96 31.62 12.90
CA PHE A 299 -12.84 30.26 13.45
C PHE A 299 -13.57 30.20 14.80
N PRO A 300 -14.32 29.13 15.12
CA PRO A 300 -14.51 27.89 14.34
C PRO A 300 -15.47 28.04 13.15
N THR A 301 -16.37 29.02 13.17
CA THR A 301 -17.34 29.28 12.11
C THR A 301 -16.68 29.77 10.81
N CYS A 302 -17.43 29.73 9.71
CA CYS A 302 -17.11 30.29 8.40
C CYS A 302 -18.06 31.45 8.13
N ASN A 303 -17.56 32.69 8.15
CA ASN A 303 -18.33 33.91 7.89
C ASN A 303 -19.55 34.09 8.81
N GLY A 304 -19.51 33.52 10.03
CA GLY A 304 -20.61 33.52 11.00
C GLY A 304 -21.33 32.17 11.13
N ASP A 305 -21.42 31.39 10.05
CA ASP A 305 -22.13 30.12 10.01
C ASP A 305 -21.25 28.91 10.37
N TRP A 306 -21.84 27.84 10.90
CA TRP A 306 -21.06 26.67 11.33
C TRP A 306 -20.55 25.80 10.18
N LEU A 307 -21.42 25.42 9.24
CA LEU A 307 -21.09 24.57 8.09
C LEU A 307 -21.92 24.97 6.84
N PRO A 308 -21.71 26.17 6.25
CA PRO A 308 -22.45 26.66 5.08
C PRO A 308 -22.04 25.95 3.76
N PHE A 309 -22.11 24.62 3.73
CA PHE A 309 -21.88 23.83 2.51
C PHE A 309 -22.94 24.13 1.45
N GLY A 310 -22.52 24.21 0.19
CA GLY A 310 -23.36 24.57 -0.95
C GLY A 310 -23.55 26.09 -1.14
N ALA A 311 -22.99 26.93 -0.26
CA ALA A 311 -23.05 28.39 -0.43
C ALA A 311 -22.22 28.87 -1.63
N ASN A 312 -21.01 28.31 -1.81
CA ASN A 312 -20.23 28.38 -3.05
C ASN A 312 -19.06 27.38 -3.03
N ARG A 313 -18.54 27.06 -4.23
CA ARG A 313 -17.44 26.09 -4.44
C ARG A 313 -16.18 26.38 -3.61
N LEU A 314 -15.84 27.65 -3.34
CA LEU A 314 -14.63 27.99 -2.58
C LEU A 314 -14.82 27.79 -1.07
N VAL A 315 -16.00 28.15 -0.55
CA VAL A 315 -16.43 27.82 0.81
C VAL A 315 -16.42 26.31 1.02
N ASP A 316 -16.97 25.53 0.08
CA ASP A 316 -16.97 24.06 0.16
C ASP A 316 -15.56 23.47 0.25
N ILE A 317 -14.64 23.93 -0.63
CA ILE A 317 -13.24 23.49 -0.62
C ILE A 317 -12.55 23.83 0.71
N HIS A 318 -12.80 25.02 1.25
CA HIS A 318 -12.24 25.45 2.54
C HIS A 318 -12.81 24.63 3.71
N LEU A 319 -14.13 24.43 3.77
CA LEU A 319 -14.81 23.64 4.80
C LEU A 319 -14.41 22.16 4.75
N LEU A 320 -14.24 21.57 3.57
CA LEU A 320 -13.74 20.20 3.42
C LEU A 320 -12.34 20.04 4.02
N HIS A 321 -11.46 21.02 3.84
CA HIS A 321 -10.14 21.01 4.49
C HIS A 321 -10.24 21.16 6.02
N ARG A 322 -11.08 22.06 6.53
CA ARG A 322 -11.33 22.19 8.00
C ARG A 322 -11.86 20.88 8.60
N LEU A 323 -12.81 20.23 7.93
CA LEU A 323 -13.39 18.96 8.36
C LEU A 323 -12.34 17.83 8.33
N ALA A 324 -11.54 17.75 7.26
CA ALA A 324 -10.42 16.82 7.19
C ALA A 324 -9.40 17.07 8.31
N ALA A 325 -9.07 18.33 8.60
CA ALA A 325 -8.16 18.70 9.69
C ALA A 325 -8.70 18.26 11.07
N ALA A 326 -10.00 18.42 11.32
CA ALA A 326 -10.63 17.95 12.55
C ALA A 326 -10.59 16.42 12.69
N ILE A 327 -10.91 15.67 11.63
CA ILE A 327 -10.87 14.20 11.61
C ILE A 327 -9.45 13.68 11.83
N VAL A 328 -8.46 14.24 11.13
CA VAL A 328 -7.05 13.86 11.25
C VAL A 328 -6.49 14.25 12.62
N GLY A 329 -6.88 15.42 13.15
CA GLY A 329 -6.55 15.86 14.50
C GLY A 329 -7.07 14.90 15.58
N ALA A 330 -8.33 14.47 15.47
CA ALA A 330 -8.90 13.47 16.38
C ALA A 330 -8.15 12.12 16.30
N HIS A 331 -7.80 11.66 15.09
CA HIS A 331 -7.00 10.44 14.91
C HIS A 331 -5.58 10.57 15.50
N LEU A 332 -4.95 11.74 15.37
CA LEU A 332 -3.66 12.03 16.02
C LEU A 332 -3.78 12.01 17.55
N VAL A 333 -4.81 12.64 18.14
CA VAL A 333 -5.06 12.63 19.59
C VAL A 333 -5.23 11.20 20.11
N VAL A 334 -6.04 10.36 19.43
CA VAL A 334 -6.20 8.94 19.78
C VAL A 334 -4.87 8.19 19.67
N THR A 335 -4.07 8.47 18.64
CA THR A 335 -2.75 7.85 18.44
C THR A 335 -1.77 8.24 19.56
N ILE A 336 -1.70 9.52 19.92
CA ILE A 336 -0.85 10.05 21.00
C ILE A 336 -1.26 9.46 22.35
N ALA A 337 -2.56 9.46 22.67
CA ALA A 337 -3.09 8.86 23.89
C ALA A 337 -2.79 7.36 23.98
N ARG A 338 -2.86 6.64 22.84
CA ARG A 338 -2.49 5.23 22.78
C ARG A 338 -0.99 5.01 23.04
N VAL A 339 -0.12 5.81 22.42
CA VAL A 339 1.34 5.76 22.67
C VAL A 339 1.65 6.02 24.16
N TRP A 340 1.05 7.03 24.78
CA TRP A 340 1.27 7.33 26.20
C TRP A 340 0.80 6.24 27.16
N THR A 341 -0.30 5.55 26.80
CA THR A 341 -0.89 4.51 27.65
C THR A 341 -0.18 3.17 27.50
N THR A 342 0.22 2.76 26.28
CA THR A 342 0.82 1.43 26.04
C THR A 342 2.34 1.42 25.96
N GLU A 343 2.99 2.44 25.37
CA GLU A 343 4.42 2.44 25.10
C GLU A 343 5.23 3.15 26.20
N ARG A 344 4.79 3.00 27.47
CA ARG A 344 5.39 3.68 28.64
C ARG A 344 6.90 3.44 28.81
N HIS A 345 7.35 2.26 28.38
CA HIS A 345 8.73 1.79 28.46
C HIS A 345 9.66 2.37 27.38
N LEU A 346 9.11 3.09 26.38
CA LEU A 346 9.87 3.62 25.24
C LEU A 346 9.92 5.16 25.28
N PRO A 347 10.90 5.77 25.99
CA PRO A 347 10.95 7.23 26.17
C PRO A 347 11.06 7.99 24.84
N GLY A 348 11.87 7.51 23.88
CA GLY A 348 12.01 8.15 22.56
C GLY A 348 10.72 8.14 21.74
N VAL A 349 9.92 7.07 21.82
CA VAL A 349 8.60 7.00 21.15
C VAL A 349 7.63 8.02 21.76
N ARG A 350 7.66 8.18 23.10
CA ARG A 350 6.84 9.17 23.81
C ARG A 350 7.28 10.60 23.56
N GLN A 351 8.58 10.88 23.50
CA GLN A 351 9.11 12.20 23.14
C GLN A 351 8.72 12.59 21.70
N ALA A 352 8.83 11.67 20.75
CA ALA A 352 8.35 11.92 19.38
C ALA A 352 6.84 12.17 19.33
N ALA A 353 6.03 11.40 20.07
CA ALA A 353 4.58 11.65 20.17
C ALA A 353 4.26 12.99 20.86
N ALA A 354 5.08 13.45 21.81
CA ALA A 354 4.96 14.78 22.42
C ALA A 354 5.18 15.89 21.39
N PHE A 355 6.21 15.74 20.56
CA PHE A 355 6.54 16.71 19.53
C PHE A 355 5.49 16.75 18.40
N VAL A 356 4.88 15.61 18.06
CA VAL A 356 3.70 15.54 17.18
C VAL A 356 2.51 16.29 17.80
N GLY A 357 2.24 16.09 19.09
CA GLY A 357 1.16 16.80 19.81
C GLY A 357 1.38 18.32 19.86
N PHE A 358 2.60 18.76 20.15
CA PHE A 358 2.99 20.18 20.10
C PHE A 358 2.82 20.77 18.70
N SER A 359 3.31 20.07 17.67
CA SER A 359 3.19 20.48 16.27
C SER A 359 1.73 20.60 15.81
N LEU A 360 0.85 19.68 16.27
CA LEU A 360 -0.59 19.75 16.01
C LEU A 360 -1.23 20.98 16.65
N LEU A 361 -0.94 21.27 17.92
CA LEU A 361 -1.48 22.44 18.62
C LEU A 361 -1.00 23.75 17.98
N ALA A 362 0.29 23.85 17.63
CA ALA A 362 0.85 24.99 16.92
C ALA A 362 0.18 25.18 15.54
N GLN A 363 -0.03 24.09 14.78
CA GLN A 363 -0.68 24.14 13.47
C GLN A 363 -2.14 24.59 13.54
N LEU A 364 -2.89 24.14 14.55
CA LEU A 364 -4.27 24.56 14.81
C LEU A 364 -4.32 26.06 15.18
N ALA A 365 -3.42 26.53 16.04
CA ALA A 365 -3.33 27.94 16.41
C ALA A 365 -3.00 28.83 15.20
N VAL A 366 -1.98 28.47 14.41
CA VAL A 366 -1.61 29.21 13.20
C VAL A 366 -2.75 29.20 12.17
N GLY A 367 -3.45 28.07 12.01
CA GLY A 367 -4.62 27.96 11.14
C GLY A 367 -5.77 28.88 11.56
N ALA A 368 -6.14 28.86 12.84
CA ALA A 368 -7.19 29.71 13.40
C ALA A 368 -6.84 31.21 13.30
N VAL A 369 -5.60 31.59 13.62
CA VAL A 369 -5.11 32.97 13.46
C VAL A 369 -5.13 33.38 11.98
N ALA A 370 -4.68 32.53 11.06
CA ALA A 370 -4.66 32.84 9.62
C ALA A 370 -6.06 33.22 9.10
N VAL A 371 -7.08 32.40 9.36
CA VAL A 371 -8.45 32.66 8.87
C VAL A 371 -9.15 33.81 9.62
N SER A 372 -8.74 34.11 10.85
CA SER A 372 -9.31 35.21 11.66
C SER A 372 -8.68 36.57 11.38
N SER A 373 -7.51 36.60 10.73
CA SER A 373 -6.74 37.83 10.43
C SER A 373 -6.71 38.20 8.94
N GLY A 374 -7.59 37.63 8.12
CA GLY A 374 -7.62 37.91 6.67
C GLY A 374 -6.53 37.20 5.86
N VAL A 375 -5.98 36.11 6.38
CA VAL A 375 -5.01 35.21 5.72
C VAL A 375 -3.70 35.90 5.27
N PRO A 376 -3.00 36.63 6.17
CA PRO A 376 -1.79 37.38 5.82
C PRO A 376 -0.66 36.44 5.32
N PRO A 377 0.24 36.91 4.43
CA PRO A 377 1.29 36.09 3.82
C PRO A 377 2.16 35.33 4.84
N LEU A 378 2.52 35.98 5.95
CA LEU A 378 3.30 35.35 7.03
C LEU A 378 2.56 34.15 7.65
N ALA A 379 1.25 34.27 7.93
CA ALA A 379 0.47 33.17 8.47
C ALA A 379 0.38 32.00 7.48
N GLN A 380 0.30 32.28 6.17
CA GLN A 380 0.35 31.23 5.13
C GLN A 380 1.70 30.49 5.11
N VAL A 381 2.82 31.21 5.27
CA VAL A 381 4.17 30.62 5.35
C VAL A 381 4.30 29.76 6.62
N LEU A 382 3.92 30.30 7.77
CA LEU A 382 3.94 29.58 9.05
C LEU A 382 3.04 28.33 9.02
N HIS A 383 1.89 28.39 8.35
CA HIS A 383 0.99 27.25 8.24
C HIS A 383 1.58 26.13 7.36
N VAL A 384 2.30 26.46 6.27
CA VAL A 384 3.01 25.44 5.46
C VAL A 384 4.21 24.88 6.23
N ALA A 385 4.95 25.72 6.96
CA ALA A 385 6.07 25.30 7.79
C ALA A 385 5.62 24.31 8.90
N GLY A 386 4.60 24.67 9.68
CA GLY A 386 4.04 23.81 10.72
C GLY A 386 3.44 22.50 10.16
N ALA A 387 2.80 22.54 8.98
CA ALA A 387 2.34 21.34 8.28
C ALA A 387 3.49 20.39 7.91
N ALA A 388 4.59 20.92 7.38
CA ALA A 388 5.78 20.14 7.05
C ALA A 388 6.48 19.56 8.30
N ALA A 389 6.48 20.31 9.42
CA ALA A 389 6.99 19.84 10.71
C ALA A 389 6.11 18.74 11.34
N LEU A 390 4.79 18.86 11.26
CA LEU A 390 3.83 17.83 11.69
C LEU A 390 3.97 16.55 10.86
N TRP A 391 4.17 16.68 9.55
CA TRP A 391 4.50 15.55 8.68
C TRP A 391 5.84 14.90 9.05
N GLY A 392 6.93 15.67 9.15
CA GLY A 392 8.25 15.13 9.52
C GLY A 392 8.24 14.41 10.88
N SER A 393 7.58 14.99 11.88
CA SER A 393 7.47 14.39 13.22
C SER A 393 6.62 13.11 13.26
N THR A 394 5.53 13.03 12.48
CA THR A 394 4.77 11.78 12.35
C THR A 394 5.54 10.69 11.63
N VAL A 395 6.37 11.02 10.62
CA VAL A 395 7.29 10.06 10.00
C VAL A 395 8.38 9.59 10.97
N ALA A 396 8.97 10.49 11.76
CA ALA A 396 9.92 10.12 12.81
C ALA A 396 9.30 9.12 13.82
N LEU A 397 8.05 9.37 14.24
CA LEU A 397 7.30 8.48 15.11
C LEU A 397 7.06 7.10 14.47
N VAL A 398 6.69 7.03 13.18
CA VAL A 398 6.57 5.75 12.44
C VAL A 398 7.86 4.94 12.50
N VAL A 399 9.03 5.59 12.29
CA VAL A 399 10.34 4.93 12.27
C VAL A 399 10.79 4.47 13.65
N LEU A 400 10.42 5.21 14.70
CA LEU A 400 10.61 4.81 16.10
C LEU A 400 9.73 3.62 16.49
N THR A 401 8.52 3.48 15.92
CA THR A 401 7.64 2.32 16.17
C THR A 401 8.10 1.07 15.42
N ARG A 402 8.86 0.21 16.11
CA ARG A 402 9.37 -1.08 15.59
C ARG A 402 8.35 -2.21 15.74
N GLU A 403 8.28 -3.10 14.76
CA GLU A 403 7.51 -4.35 14.91
C GLU A 403 8.18 -5.29 15.92
N PRO A 404 7.39 -6.12 16.63
CA PRO A 404 7.89 -7.36 17.19
C PRO A 404 8.68 -8.11 16.11
N ALA A 405 9.91 -8.52 16.41
CA ALA A 405 10.56 -9.49 15.55
C ALA A 405 9.63 -10.70 15.47
N ARG A 406 9.12 -11.02 14.26
CA ARG A 406 8.53 -12.35 14.04
C ARG A 406 9.58 -13.33 14.51
N GLN A 407 9.26 -14.08 15.58
CA GLN A 407 10.07 -15.22 15.95
C GLN A 407 10.12 -16.09 14.70
N GLY A 408 11.30 -16.13 14.07
CA GLY A 408 11.56 -17.09 13.02
C GLY A 408 11.39 -18.43 13.68
N SER A 409 10.36 -19.18 13.28
CA SER A 409 10.37 -20.63 13.44
C SER A 409 11.69 -21.10 12.86
N THR A 410 12.62 -21.53 13.71
CA THR A 410 13.97 -21.96 13.34
C THR A 410 13.90 -23.26 12.55
N VAL A 411 13.54 -23.12 11.28
CA VAL A 411 13.88 -24.08 10.23
C VAL A 411 15.20 -23.58 9.65
N GLY A 412 16.21 -24.45 9.63
CA GLY A 412 17.62 -24.07 9.54
C GLY A 412 17.95 -23.16 8.35
N ASP A 413 18.70 -22.10 8.63
CA ASP A 413 19.26 -21.20 7.63
C ASP A 413 20.46 -21.87 6.94
N GLN A 414 20.22 -22.49 5.78
CA GLN A 414 21.27 -22.71 4.79
C GLN A 414 21.14 -21.63 3.72
N SER A 415 22.02 -20.65 3.81
CA SER A 415 22.12 -19.50 2.90
C SER A 415 22.66 -19.93 1.54
N PHE A 416 21.76 -20.29 0.61
CA PHE A 416 22.13 -20.54 -0.77
C PHE A 416 22.27 -19.21 -1.54
N VAL A 417 23.51 -18.83 -1.84
CA VAL A 417 23.82 -17.71 -2.74
C VAL A 417 23.42 -18.11 -4.17
N LEU A 418 22.29 -17.58 -4.66
CA LEU A 418 21.82 -17.79 -6.02
C LEU A 418 22.71 -17.05 -7.03
N SER A 419 23.52 -17.80 -7.76
CA SER A 419 24.06 -17.41 -9.07
C SER A 419 23.04 -17.75 -10.17
N ASP A 420 22.97 -16.90 -11.21
CA ASP A 420 21.81 -16.71 -12.10
C ASP A 420 21.47 -17.84 -13.12
N HIS A 421 21.89 -19.10 -12.91
CA HIS A 421 21.82 -20.14 -13.94
C HIS A 421 21.07 -21.45 -13.60
N ALA A 422 20.32 -21.56 -12.49
CA ALA A 422 19.76 -22.85 -12.04
C ALA A 422 18.25 -22.86 -11.65
N ILE A 423 17.36 -22.21 -12.42
CA ILE A 423 15.91 -22.11 -12.07
C ILE A 423 14.99 -23.13 -12.79
N LEU A 424 15.46 -23.88 -13.79
CA LEU A 424 14.58 -24.74 -14.60
C LEU A 424 14.40 -26.21 -14.15
N GLU A 425 15.13 -26.72 -13.14
CA GLU A 425 15.14 -28.17 -12.84
C GLU A 425 14.66 -28.60 -11.43
N ARG A 426 14.23 -27.70 -10.55
CA ARG A 426 13.72 -28.08 -9.21
C ARG A 426 12.40 -27.42 -8.83
N ALA A 427 11.32 -27.89 -9.45
CA ALA A 427 10.04 -27.94 -8.75
C ALA A 427 10.11 -29.07 -7.70
N PRO A 428 9.77 -28.83 -6.42
CA PRO A 428 9.73 -29.89 -5.42
C PRO A 428 8.63 -30.90 -5.76
N SER A 429 8.93 -32.19 -5.61
CA SER A 429 7.97 -33.26 -5.87
C SER A 429 6.77 -33.19 -4.89
N PRO A 430 5.56 -33.63 -5.29
CA PRO A 430 4.34 -33.49 -4.48
C PRO A 430 4.39 -34.11 -3.07
N SER A 431 5.37 -34.99 -2.80
CA SER A 431 5.59 -35.65 -1.52
C SER A 431 6.11 -34.73 -0.40
N THR A 432 6.59 -33.52 -0.71
CA THR A 432 7.18 -32.59 0.27
C THR A 432 6.24 -31.49 0.78
N MET A 433 4.95 -31.53 0.44
CA MET A 433 3.94 -30.58 0.94
C MET A 433 2.84 -31.28 1.77
N PRO A 434 2.96 -31.34 3.12
CA PRO A 434 2.02 -32.08 3.98
C PRO A 434 0.55 -31.63 3.90
N TRP A 435 0.31 -30.37 3.53
CA TRP A 435 -1.04 -29.81 3.42
C TRP A 435 -1.74 -30.09 2.07
N LEU A 436 -1.01 -30.58 1.06
CA LEU A 436 -1.57 -30.92 -0.26
C LEU A 436 -2.22 -32.32 -0.28
N VAL A 437 -1.79 -33.21 0.63
CA VAL A 437 -2.22 -34.62 0.68
C VAL A 437 -3.63 -34.78 1.30
N ASN A 438 -4.03 -33.88 2.22
CA ASN A 438 -5.27 -34.03 3.01
C ASN A 438 -6.59 -33.77 2.26
N GLU A 439 -6.56 -33.28 1.01
CA GLU A 439 -7.78 -32.99 0.21
C GLU A 439 -7.94 -33.91 -1.02
N GLY A 440 -7.09 -34.93 -1.18
CA GLY A 440 -7.25 -35.95 -2.24
C GLY A 440 -7.08 -35.43 -3.67
N ILE A 441 -6.41 -34.29 -3.86
CA ILE A 441 -6.14 -33.71 -5.18
C ILE A 441 -4.93 -34.41 -5.80
N SER A 442 -5.16 -35.37 -6.69
CA SER A 442 -4.09 -35.96 -7.50
C SER A 442 -3.47 -34.90 -8.43
N PRO A 443 -2.14 -34.82 -8.55
CA PRO A 443 -1.49 -34.11 -9.63
C PRO A 443 -1.97 -34.64 -10.98
N LEU A 444 -2.16 -33.75 -11.97
CA LEU A 444 -2.31 -34.20 -13.35
C LEU A 444 -1.03 -34.95 -13.78
N PRO A 445 -1.13 -36.07 -14.51
CA PRO A 445 0.05 -36.77 -14.98
C PRO A 445 0.89 -35.85 -15.88
N PRO A 446 2.23 -35.93 -15.83
CA PRO A 446 3.08 -35.20 -16.74
C PRO A 446 2.72 -35.60 -18.18
N ARG A 447 2.48 -34.62 -19.05
CA ARG A 447 2.28 -34.90 -20.47
C ARG A 447 3.58 -35.43 -21.04
N THR A 448 3.56 -36.65 -21.57
CA THR A 448 4.57 -37.14 -22.49
C THR A 448 4.64 -36.20 -23.70
N GLU A 449 5.84 -35.82 -24.12
CA GLU A 449 6.06 -35.05 -25.36
C GLU A 449 5.86 -35.93 -26.59
N GLU A 450 4.63 -36.36 -26.82
CA GLU A 450 4.26 -36.95 -28.11
C GLU A 450 4.22 -35.81 -29.14
N ARG A 451 5.30 -35.67 -29.93
CA ARG A 451 5.40 -34.71 -31.04
C ARG A 451 4.51 -35.13 -32.20
N VAL A 452 3.20 -35.09 -31.99
CA VAL A 452 2.20 -35.10 -33.06
C VAL A 452 2.53 -33.93 -34.00
N GLY A 453 2.62 -34.20 -35.29
CA GLY A 453 2.88 -33.19 -36.32
C GLY A 453 1.70 -32.23 -36.48
N VAL A 454 1.56 -31.27 -35.57
CA VAL A 454 0.48 -30.28 -35.60
C VAL A 454 0.70 -29.32 -36.77
N ARG A 455 -0.16 -29.41 -37.79
CA ARG A 455 -0.29 -28.38 -38.84
C ARG A 455 -0.36 -27.00 -38.18
N GLY A 456 0.42 -26.04 -38.68
CA GLY A 456 0.45 -24.68 -38.14
C GLY A 456 -0.96 -24.08 -38.00
N PRO A 457 -1.24 -23.30 -36.94
CA PRO A 457 -2.59 -22.82 -36.65
C PRO A 457 -3.13 -22.01 -37.83
N THR A 458 -4.38 -22.28 -38.21
CA THR A 458 -5.02 -21.57 -39.32
C THR A 458 -5.10 -20.06 -39.04
N LEU A 459 -5.16 -19.25 -40.09
CA LEU A 459 -5.20 -17.78 -39.98
C LEU A 459 -6.32 -17.30 -39.03
N GLY A 460 -7.50 -17.93 -39.10
CA GLY A 460 -8.63 -17.63 -38.21
C GLY A 460 -8.37 -17.98 -36.74
N LEU A 461 -7.70 -19.10 -36.45
CA LEU A 461 -7.30 -19.46 -35.08
C LEU A 461 -6.26 -18.46 -34.53
N THR A 462 -5.32 -18.04 -35.37
CA THR A 462 -4.28 -17.06 -35.00
C THR A 462 -4.88 -15.66 -34.74
N LEU A 463 -5.78 -15.18 -35.61
CA LEU A 463 -6.47 -13.90 -35.42
C LEU A 463 -7.36 -13.93 -34.16
N GLY A 464 -8.12 -15.01 -33.97
CA GLY A 464 -8.91 -15.22 -32.76
C GLY A 464 -8.06 -15.26 -31.48
N ALA A 465 -6.84 -15.81 -31.54
CA ALA A 465 -5.91 -15.81 -30.42
C ALA A 465 -5.44 -14.39 -30.05
N TYR A 466 -5.10 -13.55 -31.04
CA TYR A 466 -4.75 -12.14 -30.80
C TYR A 466 -5.93 -11.32 -30.26
N LEU A 467 -7.13 -11.48 -30.80
CA LEU A 467 -8.34 -10.82 -30.28
C LEU A 467 -8.67 -11.25 -28.83
N ASN A 468 -8.37 -12.49 -28.46
CA ASN A 468 -8.54 -12.94 -27.08
C ASN A 468 -7.53 -12.33 -26.09
N LEU A 469 -6.35 -11.87 -26.55
CA LEU A 469 -5.36 -11.20 -25.70
C LEU A 469 -5.85 -9.82 -25.21
N THR A 470 -6.67 -9.12 -26.00
CA THR A 470 -7.23 -7.80 -25.63
C THR A 470 -8.44 -7.90 -24.68
N LYS A 471 -8.99 -9.12 -24.48
CA LYS A 471 -10.12 -9.44 -23.59
C LYS A 471 -11.35 -8.52 -23.80
N PRO A 472 -11.94 -8.45 -25.01
CA PRO A 472 -12.98 -7.48 -25.35
C PRO A 472 -14.20 -7.51 -24.41
N ARG A 473 -14.60 -8.68 -23.91
CA ARG A 473 -15.70 -8.83 -22.93
C ARG A 473 -15.49 -8.06 -21.63
N ILE A 474 -14.24 -7.84 -21.21
CA ILE A 474 -13.91 -7.03 -20.02
C ILE A 474 -13.88 -5.55 -20.40
N VAL A 475 -13.33 -5.23 -21.57
CA VAL A 475 -13.25 -3.86 -22.10
C VAL A 475 -14.63 -3.23 -22.26
N VAL A 476 -15.65 -3.97 -22.70
CA VAL A 476 -17.04 -3.45 -22.83
C VAL A 476 -17.57 -2.83 -21.54
N LEU A 477 -17.30 -3.42 -20.36
CA LEU A 477 -17.76 -2.87 -19.08
C LEU A 477 -17.03 -1.57 -18.72
N LEU A 478 -15.74 -1.46 -19.05
CA LEU A 478 -14.96 -0.23 -18.86
C LEU A 478 -15.44 0.89 -19.81
N LEU A 479 -15.76 0.54 -21.06
CA LEU A 479 -16.32 1.46 -22.04
C LEU A 479 -17.72 1.95 -21.66
N ALA A 480 -18.54 1.10 -21.02
CA ALA A 480 -19.87 1.50 -20.54
C ALA A 480 -19.80 2.59 -19.45
N THR A 481 -18.83 2.52 -18.53
CA THR A 481 -18.64 3.56 -17.51
C THR A 481 -17.97 4.82 -18.08
N THR A 482 -17.05 4.68 -19.05
CA THR A 482 -16.57 5.82 -19.86
C THR A 482 -17.75 6.52 -20.53
N LEU A 483 -18.60 5.79 -21.25
CA LEU A 483 -19.74 6.31 -22.00
C LEU A 483 -20.71 7.07 -21.09
N GLY A 484 -21.15 6.45 -19.98
CA GLY A 484 -22.02 7.12 -19.02
C GLY A 484 -21.39 8.40 -18.47
N SER A 485 -20.08 8.40 -18.21
CA SER A 485 -19.36 9.61 -17.79
C SER A 485 -19.24 10.69 -18.87
N MET A 486 -19.20 10.31 -20.17
CA MET A 486 -19.20 11.28 -21.27
C MET A 486 -20.56 11.97 -21.39
N PHE A 487 -21.66 11.20 -21.32
CA PHE A 487 -23.02 11.77 -21.28
C PHE A 487 -23.20 12.71 -20.08
N LEU A 488 -22.74 12.28 -18.89
CA LEU A 488 -22.75 13.10 -17.68
C LEU A 488 -22.01 14.43 -17.87
N ALA A 489 -20.80 14.37 -18.44
CA ALA A 489 -19.96 15.54 -18.70
C ALA A 489 -20.52 16.47 -19.78
N ALA A 490 -21.22 15.93 -20.79
CA ALA A 490 -21.83 16.69 -21.89
C ALA A 490 -23.20 17.29 -21.52
N GLN A 491 -23.80 16.87 -20.39
CA GLN A 491 -25.21 17.17 -20.03
C GLN A 491 -26.20 16.82 -21.14
N GLY A 492 -25.90 15.78 -21.93
CA GLY A 492 -26.58 15.50 -23.18
C GLY A 492 -25.78 14.54 -24.07
N LEU A 493 -25.99 14.62 -25.38
CA LEU A 493 -25.23 13.85 -26.37
C LEU A 493 -23.82 14.46 -26.55
N PRO A 494 -22.73 13.74 -26.24
CA PRO A 494 -21.38 14.22 -26.50
C PRO A 494 -21.13 14.34 -28.02
N PRO A 495 -20.21 15.22 -28.47
CA PRO A 495 -19.84 15.31 -29.88
C PRO A 495 -19.43 13.94 -30.44
N VAL A 496 -20.05 13.51 -31.55
CA VAL A 496 -19.93 12.14 -32.06
C VAL A 496 -18.49 11.71 -32.32
N GLN A 497 -17.65 12.61 -32.86
CA GLN A 497 -16.23 12.35 -33.06
C GLN A 497 -15.51 12.09 -31.74
N VAL A 498 -15.70 12.95 -30.73
CA VAL A 498 -15.10 12.80 -29.39
C VAL A 498 -15.55 11.48 -28.76
N LEU A 499 -16.84 11.15 -28.85
CA LEU A 499 -17.42 9.90 -28.36
C LEU A 499 -16.76 8.67 -29.02
N VAL A 500 -16.73 8.61 -30.36
CA VAL A 500 -16.17 7.47 -31.10
C VAL A 500 -14.66 7.33 -30.84
N MET A 501 -13.91 8.43 -30.88
CA MET A 501 -12.45 8.40 -30.70
C MET A 501 -12.04 8.11 -29.24
N THR A 502 -12.83 8.55 -28.26
CA THR A 502 -12.60 8.19 -26.84
C THR A 502 -12.86 6.71 -26.60
N LEU A 503 -13.94 6.15 -27.14
CA LEU A 503 -14.25 4.73 -27.02
C LEU A 503 -13.21 3.86 -27.75
N LEU A 504 -12.80 4.25 -28.97
CA LEU A 504 -11.73 3.58 -29.72
C LEU A 504 -10.40 3.64 -28.98
N GLY A 505 -9.95 4.83 -28.59
CA GLY A 505 -8.70 5.03 -27.85
C GLY A 505 -8.68 4.27 -26.52
N GLY A 506 -9.78 4.30 -25.76
CA GLY A 506 -9.95 3.52 -24.53
C GLY A 506 -9.94 2.01 -24.77
N ALA A 507 -10.58 1.53 -25.85
CA ALA A 507 -10.57 0.12 -26.22
C ALA A 507 -9.16 -0.39 -26.59
N LEU A 508 -8.42 0.40 -27.37
CA LEU A 508 -7.03 0.13 -27.73
C LEU A 508 -6.14 0.11 -26.48
N GLY A 509 -6.28 1.09 -25.58
CA GLY A 509 -5.48 1.20 -24.37
C GLY A 509 -5.74 0.05 -23.39
N ALA A 510 -7.01 -0.23 -23.10
CA ALA A 510 -7.40 -1.38 -22.27
C ALA A 510 -7.03 -2.72 -22.93
N GLY A 511 -7.11 -2.83 -24.26
CA GLY A 511 -6.68 -4.00 -25.01
C GLY A 511 -5.17 -4.24 -24.93
N GLY A 512 -4.37 -3.19 -25.10
CA GLY A 512 -2.92 -3.22 -24.96
C GLY A 512 -2.49 -3.59 -23.53
N ALA A 513 -3.10 -2.96 -22.53
CA ALA A 513 -2.90 -3.28 -21.11
C ALA A 513 -3.21 -4.76 -20.80
N ASN A 514 -4.28 -5.31 -21.40
CA ASN A 514 -4.64 -6.73 -21.25
C ASN A 514 -3.64 -7.68 -21.93
N ALA A 515 -3.13 -7.34 -23.12
CA ALA A 515 -2.13 -8.13 -23.82
C ALA A 515 -0.78 -8.15 -23.05
N ILE A 516 -0.33 -6.98 -22.56
CA ILE A 516 0.88 -6.87 -21.71
C ILE A 516 0.68 -7.62 -20.39
N ASN A 517 -0.51 -7.56 -19.78
CA ASN A 517 -0.82 -8.37 -18.61
C ASN A 517 -0.71 -9.88 -18.91
N CYS A 518 -1.27 -10.36 -20.02
CA CYS A 518 -1.15 -11.76 -20.42
C CYS A 518 0.32 -12.17 -20.66
N TRP A 519 1.15 -11.26 -21.17
CA TRP A 519 2.59 -11.49 -21.29
C TRP A 519 3.28 -11.64 -19.92
N PHE A 520 2.96 -10.77 -18.95
CA PHE A 520 3.49 -10.88 -17.57
C PHE A 520 2.92 -12.05 -16.77
N ASP A 521 1.71 -12.51 -17.08
CA ASP A 521 1.01 -13.59 -16.38
C ASP A 521 1.31 -14.99 -16.97
N ARG A 522 2.12 -15.10 -18.02
CA ARG A 522 2.32 -16.35 -18.79
C ARG A 522 2.76 -17.56 -17.96
N ASP A 523 3.52 -17.31 -16.89
CA ASP A 523 3.99 -18.31 -15.92
C ASP A 523 2.86 -18.83 -15.02
N ILE A 524 2.06 -17.92 -14.45
CA ILE A 524 0.94 -18.29 -13.58
C ILE A 524 -0.28 -18.79 -14.36
N ASP A 525 -0.52 -18.29 -15.56
CA ASP A 525 -1.60 -18.77 -16.43
C ASP A 525 -1.37 -20.23 -16.84
N ALA A 526 -0.12 -20.68 -17.00
CA ALA A 526 0.20 -22.06 -17.37
C ALA A 526 -0.24 -23.11 -16.33
N VAL A 527 -0.35 -22.73 -15.04
CA VAL A 527 -0.71 -23.65 -13.93
C VAL A 527 -2.15 -23.48 -13.42
N MET A 528 -2.88 -22.50 -13.95
CA MET A 528 -4.29 -22.25 -13.65
C MET A 528 -5.18 -22.98 -14.66
N GLY A 529 -6.10 -23.83 -14.20
CA GLY A 529 -6.88 -24.73 -15.07
C GLY A 529 -7.77 -23.98 -16.06
N ARG A 530 -8.24 -22.79 -15.67
CA ARG A 530 -9.01 -21.90 -16.55
C ARG A 530 -8.17 -21.23 -17.65
N THR A 531 -6.87 -21.06 -17.46
CA THR A 531 -6.05 -20.15 -18.28
C THR A 531 -4.83 -20.79 -18.95
N ALA A 532 -4.53 -22.06 -18.65
CA ALA A 532 -3.50 -22.86 -19.30
C ALA A 532 -3.73 -23.06 -20.82
N LEU A 533 -4.96 -22.85 -21.31
CA LEU A 533 -5.30 -22.90 -22.75
C LEU A 533 -5.33 -21.51 -23.42
N ARG A 534 -4.87 -20.44 -22.75
CA ARG A 534 -4.75 -19.10 -23.36
C ARG A 534 -3.68 -19.07 -24.44
N ALA A 535 -3.79 -18.10 -25.34
CA ALA A 535 -2.93 -17.92 -26.52
C ALA A 535 -1.42 -18.00 -26.27
N ILE A 536 -0.92 -17.51 -25.12
CA ILE A 536 0.52 -17.57 -24.79
C ILE A 536 0.91 -18.94 -24.17
N PRO A 537 0.29 -19.43 -23.06
CA PRO A 537 0.60 -20.75 -22.53
C PRO A 537 0.39 -21.92 -23.49
N SER A 538 -0.57 -21.83 -24.41
CA SER A 538 -0.81 -22.87 -25.43
C SER A 538 0.14 -22.81 -26.64
N GLY A 539 1.05 -21.83 -26.70
CA GLY A 539 2.01 -21.66 -27.78
C GLY A 539 1.44 -21.06 -29.08
N VAL A 540 0.13 -20.83 -29.18
CA VAL A 540 -0.52 -20.28 -30.40
C VAL A 540 0.00 -18.87 -30.74
N VAL A 541 0.36 -18.07 -29.73
CA VAL A 541 0.99 -16.76 -29.89
C VAL A 541 2.25 -16.69 -29.02
N SER A 542 3.41 -16.54 -29.65
CA SER A 542 4.69 -16.35 -28.96
C SER A 542 4.66 -15.13 -28.01
N PRO A 543 5.31 -15.18 -26.83
CA PRO A 543 5.36 -14.05 -25.90
C PRO A 543 5.82 -12.73 -26.54
N ALA A 544 6.86 -12.75 -27.39
CA ALA A 544 7.37 -11.55 -28.04
C ALA A 544 6.30 -10.84 -28.89
N ARG A 545 5.57 -11.57 -29.75
CA ARG A 545 4.48 -11.01 -30.57
C ARG A 545 3.32 -10.47 -29.72
N ALA A 546 2.99 -11.12 -28.60
CA ALA A 546 1.98 -10.63 -27.68
C ALA A 546 2.38 -9.32 -26.98
N LEU A 547 3.66 -9.18 -26.61
CA LEU A 547 4.20 -7.93 -26.05
C LEU A 547 4.20 -6.80 -27.09
N VAL A 548 4.67 -7.09 -28.32
CA VAL A 548 4.64 -6.13 -29.43
C VAL A 548 3.22 -5.64 -29.69
N LEU A 549 2.23 -6.54 -29.83
CA LEU A 549 0.83 -6.14 -29.97
C LEU A 549 0.38 -5.24 -28.81
N GLY A 550 0.71 -5.61 -27.57
CA GLY A 550 0.34 -4.84 -26.40
C GLY A 550 0.90 -3.42 -26.36
N VAL A 551 2.19 -3.26 -26.71
CA VAL A 551 2.88 -1.97 -26.79
C VAL A 551 2.37 -1.14 -27.98
N SER A 552 2.17 -1.75 -29.15
CA SER A 552 1.61 -1.06 -30.32
C SER A 552 0.19 -0.53 -30.05
N LEU A 553 -0.70 -1.35 -29.46
CA LEU A 553 -2.05 -0.91 -29.09
C LEU A 553 -2.03 0.23 -28.06
N ALA A 554 -1.08 0.20 -27.11
CA ALA A 554 -0.89 1.28 -26.13
C ALA A 554 -0.41 2.59 -26.79
N ALA A 555 0.55 2.51 -27.72
CA ALA A 555 1.04 3.67 -28.46
C ALA A 555 -0.04 4.26 -29.37
N THR A 556 -0.77 3.42 -30.13
CA THR A 556 -1.89 3.86 -30.96
C THR A 556 -3.02 4.46 -30.12
N SER A 557 -3.33 3.89 -28.96
CA SER A 557 -4.29 4.46 -27.99
C SER A 557 -3.91 5.88 -27.58
N PHE A 558 -2.65 6.10 -27.19
CA PHE A 558 -2.17 7.43 -26.82
C PHE A 558 -2.26 8.42 -27.98
N VAL A 559 -1.81 8.03 -29.19
CA VAL A 559 -1.86 8.89 -30.39
C VAL A 559 -3.30 9.24 -30.76
N VAL A 560 -4.22 8.26 -30.76
CA VAL A 560 -5.65 8.49 -31.08
C VAL A 560 -6.27 9.47 -30.08
N LEU A 561 -6.04 9.30 -28.78
CA LEU A 561 -6.59 10.19 -27.77
C LEU A 561 -5.94 11.58 -27.80
N ALA A 562 -4.62 11.66 -27.98
CA ALA A 562 -3.90 12.94 -27.97
C ALA A 562 -4.26 13.82 -29.18
N LEU A 563 -4.46 13.22 -30.36
CA LEU A 563 -4.74 13.96 -31.60
C LEU A 563 -6.23 14.20 -31.86
N PHE A 564 -7.12 13.27 -31.49
CA PHE A 564 -8.56 13.34 -31.83
C PHE A 564 -9.49 13.56 -30.64
N VAL A 565 -8.96 13.66 -29.41
CA VAL A 565 -9.73 13.92 -28.19
C VAL A 565 -9.08 15.05 -27.39
N ASN A 566 -8.05 14.75 -26.58
CA ASN A 566 -7.13 15.69 -25.94
C ASN A 566 -6.00 14.93 -25.20
N VAL A 567 -4.93 15.67 -24.88
CA VAL A 567 -3.75 15.13 -24.18
C VAL A 567 -4.08 14.63 -22.77
N LEU A 568 -5.03 15.25 -22.06
CA LEU A 568 -5.41 14.83 -20.70
C LEU A 568 -5.98 13.40 -20.68
N SER A 569 -6.93 13.10 -21.57
CA SER A 569 -7.49 11.75 -21.74
C SER A 569 -6.44 10.72 -22.18
N ALA A 570 -5.48 11.13 -23.01
CA ALA A 570 -4.34 10.27 -23.40
C ALA A 570 -3.44 9.94 -22.21
N VAL A 571 -3.08 10.95 -21.39
CA VAL A 571 -2.24 10.78 -20.19
C VAL A 571 -2.96 9.98 -19.10
N LEU A 572 -4.26 10.21 -18.88
CA LEU A 572 -5.06 9.41 -17.94
C LEU A 572 -5.12 7.93 -18.37
N THR A 573 -5.33 7.67 -19.66
CA THR A 573 -5.35 6.30 -20.22
C THR A 573 -3.98 5.62 -20.11
N LEU A 574 -2.89 6.33 -20.43
CA LEU A 574 -1.52 5.83 -20.29
C LEU A 574 -1.16 5.58 -18.81
N GLY A 575 -1.59 6.46 -17.90
CA GLY A 575 -1.42 6.31 -16.46
C GLY A 575 -2.15 5.08 -15.91
N ALA A 576 -3.40 4.85 -16.34
CA ALA A 576 -4.17 3.65 -16.00
C ALA A 576 -3.47 2.37 -16.50
N LEU A 577 -2.97 2.37 -17.73
CA LEU A 577 -2.22 1.26 -18.32
C LEU A 577 -0.93 0.98 -17.54
N ALA A 578 -0.13 2.02 -17.26
CA ALA A 578 1.11 1.89 -16.52
C ALA A 578 0.87 1.39 -15.08
N PHE A 579 -0.16 1.90 -14.40
CA PHE A 579 -0.56 1.42 -13.08
C PHE A 579 -1.03 -0.04 -13.12
N TYR A 580 -1.86 -0.41 -14.10
CA TYR A 580 -2.32 -1.80 -14.27
C TYR A 580 -1.15 -2.76 -14.49
N VAL A 581 -0.23 -2.43 -15.40
CA VAL A 581 0.89 -3.30 -15.77
C VAL A 581 1.96 -3.36 -14.67
N VAL A 582 2.45 -2.21 -14.20
CA VAL A 582 3.60 -2.13 -13.29
C VAL A 582 3.17 -2.33 -11.84
N VAL A 583 2.21 -1.53 -11.37
CA VAL A 583 1.80 -1.52 -9.96
C VAL A 583 0.95 -2.74 -9.64
N TYR A 584 -0.09 -3.04 -10.42
CA TYR A 584 -0.91 -4.22 -10.19
C TYR A 584 -0.25 -5.52 -10.66
N THR A 585 -0.08 -5.75 -11.96
CA THR A 585 0.29 -7.07 -12.50
C THR A 585 1.70 -7.51 -12.11
N ARG A 586 2.71 -6.64 -12.23
CA ARG A 586 4.11 -7.01 -11.96
C ARG A 586 4.47 -7.02 -10.46
N TRP A 587 3.83 -6.17 -9.65
CA TRP A 587 4.15 -5.99 -8.23
C TRP A 587 3.08 -6.52 -7.28
N LEU A 588 1.96 -5.80 -7.09
CA LEU A 588 1.00 -6.06 -6.03
C LEU A 588 0.37 -7.45 -6.14
N LYS A 589 -0.05 -7.84 -7.35
CA LYS A 589 -0.69 -9.13 -7.64
C LYS A 589 0.11 -10.32 -7.10
N ARG A 590 1.43 -10.24 -7.17
CA ARG A 590 2.38 -11.29 -6.77
C ARG A 590 2.86 -11.19 -5.31
N THR A 591 2.49 -10.13 -4.58
CA THR A 591 3.12 -9.81 -3.27
C THR A 591 2.16 -9.53 -2.11
N THR A 592 0.88 -9.21 -2.35
CA THR A 592 -0.05 -8.83 -1.28
C THR A 592 -1.51 -9.22 -1.53
N ALA A 593 -2.24 -9.54 -0.45
CA ALA A 593 -3.69 -9.78 -0.45
C ALA A 593 -4.53 -8.53 -0.75
N HIS A 594 -3.93 -7.33 -0.65
CA HIS A 594 -4.57 -6.05 -1.00
C HIS A 594 -4.45 -5.73 -2.50
N ASN A 595 -3.97 -6.67 -3.32
CA ASN A 595 -3.74 -6.50 -4.75
C ASN A 595 -4.96 -6.00 -5.52
N ILE A 596 -6.16 -6.46 -5.20
CA ILE A 596 -7.42 -6.01 -5.82
C ILE A 596 -7.86 -4.63 -5.34
N VAL A 597 -7.66 -4.29 -4.06
CA VAL A 597 -8.06 -2.99 -3.52
C VAL A 597 -7.24 -1.88 -4.16
N ILE A 598 -5.91 -1.99 -4.08
CA ILE A 598 -5.02 -0.96 -4.63
C ILE A 598 -4.99 -1.05 -6.17
N GLY A 599 -4.94 -2.27 -6.73
CA GLY A 599 -4.93 -2.51 -8.17
C GLY A 599 -6.21 -2.06 -8.89
N GLY A 600 -7.35 -2.03 -8.18
CA GLY A 600 -8.63 -1.56 -8.69
C GLY A 600 -8.62 -0.10 -9.15
N ALA A 601 -7.66 0.71 -8.69
CA ALA A 601 -7.49 2.10 -9.13
C ALA A 601 -7.39 2.22 -10.66
N ALA A 602 -6.62 1.35 -11.33
CA ALA A 602 -6.52 1.40 -12.80
C ALA A 602 -7.86 1.08 -13.51
N GLY A 603 -8.66 0.17 -12.95
CA GLY A 603 -10.00 -0.14 -13.45
C GLY A 603 -11.04 0.96 -13.22
N ALA A 604 -10.75 1.90 -12.30
CA ALA A 604 -11.60 3.02 -11.95
C ALA A 604 -11.31 4.31 -12.74
N VAL A 605 -10.21 4.38 -13.51
CA VAL A 605 -9.88 5.53 -14.37
C VAL A 605 -10.82 5.78 -15.58
N PRO A 606 -11.52 4.80 -16.20
CA PRO A 606 -12.30 5.06 -17.42
C PRO A 606 -13.36 6.18 -17.33
N PRO A 607 -14.11 6.37 -16.22
CA PRO A 607 -14.92 7.57 -16.00
C PRO A 607 -14.12 8.89 -16.05
N LEU A 608 -12.92 8.95 -15.48
CA LEU A 608 -12.06 10.15 -15.56
C LEU A 608 -11.71 10.47 -17.02
N VAL A 609 -11.39 9.46 -17.82
CA VAL A 609 -11.10 9.60 -19.26
C VAL A 609 -12.34 10.07 -20.02
N GLY A 610 -13.52 9.51 -19.72
CA GLY A 610 -14.79 9.93 -20.32
C GLY A 610 -15.14 11.38 -20.01
N TRP A 611 -14.98 11.80 -18.76
CA TRP A 611 -15.21 13.19 -18.36
C TRP A 611 -14.21 14.16 -19.01
N ALA A 612 -12.91 13.86 -18.89
CA ALA A 612 -11.84 14.68 -19.44
C ALA A 612 -11.91 14.78 -20.98
N ALA A 613 -12.42 13.75 -21.67
CA ALA A 613 -12.62 13.77 -23.11
C ALA A 613 -13.60 14.86 -23.57
N VAL A 614 -14.62 15.16 -22.75
CA VAL A 614 -15.65 16.15 -23.06
C VAL A 614 -15.31 17.53 -22.52
N THR A 615 -14.77 17.63 -21.30
CA THR A 615 -14.59 18.93 -20.59
C THR A 615 -13.15 19.45 -20.59
N GLY A 616 -12.15 18.60 -20.87
CA GLY A 616 -10.74 18.96 -20.75
C GLY A 616 -10.21 19.08 -19.31
N GLU A 617 -11.02 18.75 -18.29
CA GLU A 617 -10.64 18.85 -16.87
C GLU A 617 -10.94 17.59 -16.04
N VAL A 618 -10.45 17.56 -14.79
CA VAL A 618 -10.83 16.56 -13.77
C VAL A 618 -11.40 17.27 -12.55
N GLY A 619 -12.73 17.29 -12.46
CA GLY A 619 -13.47 17.88 -11.32
C GLY A 619 -13.78 16.88 -10.19
N LEU A 620 -14.64 17.30 -9.26
CA LEU A 620 -15.08 16.47 -8.14
C LEU A 620 -15.99 15.30 -8.57
N LEU A 621 -16.91 15.55 -9.51
CA LEU A 621 -17.85 14.53 -9.99
C LEU A 621 -17.17 13.34 -10.70
N PRO A 622 -16.20 13.50 -11.63
CA PRO A 622 -15.48 12.35 -12.18
C PRO A 622 -14.65 11.60 -11.13
N LEU A 623 -14.06 12.27 -10.14
CA LEU A 623 -13.39 11.61 -9.00
C LEU A 623 -14.39 10.80 -8.15
N TYR A 624 -15.64 11.24 -8.04
CA TYR A 624 -16.71 10.48 -7.42
C TYR A 624 -17.13 9.24 -8.25
N LEU A 625 -17.22 9.37 -9.58
CA LEU A 625 -17.46 8.22 -10.48
C LEU A 625 -16.30 7.20 -10.40
N PHE A 626 -15.06 7.67 -10.34
CA PHE A 626 -13.89 6.84 -10.04
C PHE A 626 -14.06 6.11 -8.70
N ALA A 627 -14.46 6.81 -7.63
CA ALA A 627 -14.65 6.21 -6.31
C ALA A 627 -15.69 5.08 -6.33
N ILE A 628 -16.81 5.24 -7.06
CA ILE A 628 -17.81 4.18 -7.23
C ILE A 628 -17.18 2.92 -7.86
N VAL A 629 -16.47 3.05 -8.98
CA VAL A 629 -15.84 1.90 -9.65
C VAL A 629 -14.73 1.28 -8.78
N PHE A 630 -14.01 2.12 -8.03
CA PHE A 630 -12.98 1.69 -7.09
C PHE A 630 -13.55 0.84 -5.95
N PHE A 631 -14.58 1.32 -5.24
CA PHE A 631 -15.23 0.57 -4.15
C PHE A 631 -16.04 -0.64 -4.64
N TRP A 632 -16.50 -0.63 -5.90
CA TRP A 632 -17.14 -1.78 -6.56
C TRP A 632 -16.17 -2.91 -6.90
N THR A 633 -14.90 -2.60 -7.16
CA THR A 633 -13.92 -3.60 -7.64
C THR A 633 -13.63 -4.72 -6.64
N PRO A 634 -13.39 -4.46 -5.34
CA PRO A 634 -13.17 -5.51 -4.34
C PRO A 634 -14.34 -6.50 -4.16
N PRO A 635 -15.61 -6.10 -3.92
CA PRO A 635 -16.69 -7.06 -3.74
C PRO A 635 -16.99 -7.86 -5.02
N HIS A 636 -16.88 -7.23 -6.19
CA HIS A 636 -17.00 -7.91 -7.49
C HIS A 636 -15.92 -9.00 -7.67
N PHE A 637 -14.65 -8.62 -7.59
CA PHE A 637 -13.56 -9.54 -7.90
C PHE A 637 -13.35 -10.58 -6.79
N TRP A 638 -13.52 -10.23 -5.51
CA TRP A 638 -13.38 -11.22 -4.44
C TRP A 638 -14.47 -12.30 -4.49
N ALA A 639 -15.69 -11.96 -4.89
CA ALA A 639 -16.75 -12.94 -5.16
C ALA A 639 -16.34 -13.94 -6.26
N LEU A 640 -15.68 -13.49 -7.32
CA LEU A 640 -15.04 -14.39 -8.30
C LEU A 640 -13.90 -15.19 -7.66
N SER A 641 -13.03 -14.56 -6.86
CA SER A 641 -11.85 -15.20 -6.30
C SER A 641 -12.17 -16.37 -5.37
N LEU A 642 -13.32 -16.36 -4.69
CA LEU A 642 -13.83 -17.50 -3.92
C LEU A 642 -14.09 -18.72 -4.83
N LEU A 643 -14.56 -18.51 -6.06
CA LEU A 643 -14.86 -19.59 -7.03
C LEU A 643 -13.60 -20.20 -7.67
N ILE A 644 -12.49 -19.46 -7.70
CA ILE A 644 -11.23 -19.87 -8.35
C ILE A 644 -10.04 -19.84 -7.39
N LYS A 645 -10.30 -19.90 -6.08
CA LYS A 645 -9.29 -19.88 -5.00
C LYS A 645 -8.17 -20.89 -5.21
N HIS A 646 -8.53 -22.13 -5.57
CA HIS A 646 -7.56 -23.20 -5.77
C HIS A 646 -6.61 -22.92 -6.94
N ASP A 647 -7.08 -22.25 -8.00
CA ASP A 647 -6.21 -21.83 -9.12
C ASP A 647 -5.20 -20.77 -8.67
N TYR A 648 -5.62 -19.80 -7.84
CA TYR A 648 -4.69 -18.82 -7.26
C TYR A 648 -3.69 -19.44 -6.29
N ALA A 649 -4.13 -20.41 -5.47
CA ALA A 649 -3.26 -21.13 -4.54
C ALA A 649 -2.18 -21.94 -5.29
N ARG A 650 -2.55 -22.69 -6.35
CA ARG A 650 -1.57 -23.42 -7.18
C ARG A 650 -0.59 -22.48 -7.90
N ALA A 651 -1.06 -21.30 -8.31
CA ALA A 651 -0.23 -20.28 -8.94
C ALA A 651 0.64 -19.46 -7.96
N GLY A 652 0.60 -19.75 -6.64
CA GLY A 652 1.32 -18.98 -5.63
C GLY A 652 0.85 -17.52 -5.49
N VAL A 653 -0.32 -17.16 -6.02
CA VAL A 653 -0.85 -15.81 -6.00
C VAL A 653 -1.50 -15.54 -4.63
N PRO A 654 -1.02 -14.56 -3.84
CA PRO A 654 -1.52 -14.27 -2.49
C PRO A 654 -2.87 -13.53 -2.54
N MET A 655 -3.90 -14.14 -3.11
CA MET A 655 -5.26 -13.60 -3.20
C MET A 655 -5.97 -13.66 -1.84
N LEU A 656 -6.89 -12.74 -1.55
CA LEU A 656 -7.53 -12.62 -0.23
C LEU A 656 -8.03 -13.96 0.39
N PRO A 657 -8.82 -14.83 -0.30
CA PRO A 657 -9.25 -16.11 0.24
C PRO A 657 -8.15 -17.16 0.39
N VAL A 658 -7.01 -16.99 -0.30
CA VAL A 658 -5.83 -17.86 -0.13
C VAL A 658 -5.08 -17.49 1.15
N VAL A 659 -4.97 -16.19 1.47
CA VAL A 659 -4.14 -15.69 2.59
C VAL A 659 -4.93 -15.55 3.89
N TRP A 660 -6.16 -15.04 3.85
CA TRP A 660 -7.01 -14.77 5.02
C TRP A 660 -8.26 -15.68 5.10
N GLY A 661 -8.41 -16.60 4.13
CA GLY A 661 -9.49 -17.58 4.13
C GLY A 661 -10.85 -17.02 3.70
N ASP A 662 -11.81 -17.94 3.57
CA ASP A 662 -13.09 -17.65 2.93
C ASP A 662 -14.06 -16.92 3.86
N ALA A 663 -13.90 -17.07 5.17
CA ALA A 663 -14.70 -16.35 6.16
C ALA A 663 -14.41 -14.83 6.12
N GLU A 664 -13.13 -14.43 6.22
CA GLU A 664 -12.76 -13.02 6.16
C GLU A 664 -12.99 -12.43 4.78
N THR A 665 -12.77 -13.19 3.70
CA THR A 665 -13.09 -12.74 2.34
C THR A 665 -14.57 -12.40 2.18
N ARG A 666 -15.48 -13.23 2.71
CA ARG A 666 -16.93 -12.94 2.70
C ARG A 666 -17.29 -11.72 3.56
N ARG A 667 -16.64 -11.55 4.72
CA ARG A 667 -16.81 -10.37 5.58
C ARG A 667 -16.36 -9.09 4.87
N GLN A 668 -15.22 -9.13 4.18
CA GLN A 668 -14.70 -8.00 3.39
C GLN A 668 -15.59 -7.69 2.18
N ILE A 669 -16.11 -8.69 1.46
CA ILE A 669 -17.10 -8.48 0.38
C ILE A 669 -18.35 -7.75 0.91
N CYS A 670 -18.88 -8.14 2.07
CA CYS A 670 -20.03 -7.48 2.68
C CYS A 670 -19.68 -6.04 3.11
N LEU A 671 -18.54 -5.83 3.77
CA LEU A 671 -18.10 -4.53 4.27
C LEU A 671 -17.83 -3.52 3.14
N TYR A 672 -17.14 -3.92 2.08
CA TYR A 672 -16.94 -3.07 0.91
C TYR A 672 -18.23 -2.82 0.13
N SER A 673 -19.18 -3.77 0.12
CA SER A 673 -20.51 -3.52 -0.46
C SER A 673 -21.30 -2.47 0.32
N VAL A 674 -21.22 -2.45 1.66
CA VAL A 674 -21.81 -1.38 2.49
C VAL A 674 -21.13 -0.04 2.21
N GLN A 675 -19.79 -0.02 2.09
CA GLN A 675 -19.06 1.20 1.73
C GLN A 675 -19.44 1.72 0.33
N LEU A 676 -19.56 0.83 -0.67
CA LEU A 676 -20.03 1.18 -2.00
C LEU A 676 -21.42 1.81 -1.95
N VAL A 677 -22.38 1.20 -1.25
CA VAL A 677 -23.74 1.73 -1.14
C VAL A 677 -23.74 3.11 -0.46
N ALA A 678 -22.96 3.28 0.62
CA ALA A 678 -22.78 4.58 1.26
C ALA A 678 -22.20 5.62 0.30
N VAL A 679 -21.15 5.27 -0.46
CA VAL A 679 -20.58 6.14 -1.51
C VAL A 679 -21.63 6.50 -2.55
N THR A 680 -22.42 5.54 -3.06
CA THR A 680 -23.49 5.84 -4.03
C THR A 680 -24.60 6.73 -3.46
N ALA A 681 -24.92 6.63 -2.17
CA ALA A 681 -25.91 7.51 -1.53
C ALA A 681 -25.39 8.94 -1.31
N LEU A 682 -24.07 9.14 -1.11
CA LEU A 682 -23.48 10.45 -0.81
C LEU A 682 -23.70 11.51 -1.90
N ALA A 683 -23.83 11.14 -3.18
CA ALA A 683 -24.07 12.12 -4.25
C ALA A 683 -25.38 12.89 -4.10
N PHE A 684 -26.44 12.25 -3.57
CA PHE A 684 -27.69 12.95 -3.30
C PHE A 684 -27.56 13.93 -2.13
N GLY A 685 -26.89 13.51 -1.05
CA GLY A 685 -26.59 14.39 0.09
C GLY A 685 -25.73 15.60 -0.29
N ALA A 686 -24.83 15.43 -1.26
CA ALA A 686 -24.02 16.49 -1.86
C ALA A 686 -24.72 17.27 -2.99
N ARG A 687 -26.02 17.00 -3.27
CA ARG A 687 -26.82 17.57 -4.38
C ARG A 687 -26.16 17.47 -5.77
N LEU A 688 -25.30 16.47 -5.98
CA LEU A 688 -24.64 16.21 -7.27
C LEU A 688 -25.53 15.46 -8.25
N LEU A 689 -26.50 14.71 -7.73
CA LEU A 689 -27.46 13.88 -8.47
C LEU A 689 -28.81 13.92 -7.75
N GLY A 690 -29.89 13.78 -8.51
CA GLY A 690 -31.28 13.93 -8.12
C GLY A 690 -31.97 12.64 -7.64
N PRO A 691 -33.32 12.67 -7.56
CA PRO A 691 -34.10 11.63 -6.92
C PRO A 691 -34.23 10.33 -7.75
N VAL A 692 -34.13 10.40 -9.08
CA VAL A 692 -34.19 9.19 -9.94
C VAL A 692 -32.92 8.37 -9.75
N TYR A 693 -31.77 9.05 -9.67
CA TYR A 693 -30.51 8.43 -9.30
C TYR A 693 -30.58 7.83 -7.89
N LEU A 694 -31.06 8.58 -6.88
CA LEU A 694 -31.16 8.09 -5.50
C LEU A 694 -32.01 6.82 -5.41
N ALA A 695 -33.19 6.80 -6.04
CA ALA A 695 -34.08 5.64 -6.04
C ALA A 695 -33.39 4.41 -6.67
N ALA A 696 -32.72 4.59 -7.81
CA ALA A 696 -31.96 3.51 -8.45
C ALA A 696 -30.79 3.03 -7.59
N ALA A 697 -30.00 3.95 -7.00
CA ALA A 697 -28.87 3.63 -6.15
C ALA A 697 -29.29 2.84 -4.89
N LEU A 698 -30.40 3.22 -4.25
CA LEU A 698 -30.95 2.53 -3.09
C LEU A 698 -31.49 1.13 -3.45
N VAL A 699 -32.25 0.99 -4.55
CA VAL A 699 -32.78 -0.32 -4.99
C VAL A 699 -31.65 -1.26 -5.40
N LEU A 700 -30.74 -0.82 -6.26
CA LEU A 700 -29.59 -1.61 -6.70
C LEU A 700 -28.67 -1.95 -5.51
N GLY A 701 -28.47 -1.00 -4.60
CA GLY A 701 -27.70 -1.17 -3.38
C GLY A 701 -28.30 -2.20 -2.42
N ALA A 702 -29.61 -2.11 -2.15
CA ALA A 702 -30.31 -3.06 -1.29
C ALA A 702 -30.24 -4.50 -1.82
N ILE A 703 -30.38 -4.68 -3.13
CA ILE A 703 -30.22 -6.01 -3.77
C ILE A 703 -28.79 -6.52 -3.61
N LEU A 704 -27.77 -5.67 -3.88
CA LEU A 704 -26.36 -6.05 -3.69
C LEU A 704 -26.08 -6.47 -2.24
N ILE A 705 -26.54 -5.68 -1.27
CA ILE A 705 -26.41 -5.99 0.16
C ILE A 705 -27.10 -7.32 0.48
N SER A 706 -28.31 -7.57 -0.01
CA SER A 706 -29.03 -8.83 0.23
C SER A 706 -28.21 -10.06 -0.22
N TYR A 707 -27.59 -10.00 -1.41
CA TYR A 707 -26.76 -11.09 -1.93
C TYR A 707 -25.43 -11.25 -1.17
N THR A 708 -24.83 -10.15 -0.71
CA THR A 708 -23.56 -10.20 0.05
C THR A 708 -23.77 -10.69 1.49
N VAL A 709 -24.90 -10.35 2.11
CA VAL A 709 -25.35 -10.90 3.40
C VAL A 709 -25.72 -12.39 3.26
N GLN A 710 -26.38 -12.77 2.17
CA GLN A 710 -26.63 -14.19 1.85
C GLN A 710 -25.31 -14.96 1.71
N LEU A 711 -24.35 -14.43 0.96
CA LEU A 711 -23.01 -15.01 0.84
C LEU A 711 -22.30 -15.10 2.20
N LEU A 712 -22.37 -14.07 3.03
CA LEU A 712 -21.78 -14.07 4.37
C LEU A 712 -22.35 -15.20 5.25
N ARG A 713 -23.67 -15.41 5.22
CA ARG A 713 -24.36 -16.47 5.98
C ARG A 713 -24.11 -17.87 5.42
N GLU A 714 -24.36 -18.07 4.12
CA GLU A 714 -24.35 -19.40 3.50
C GLU A 714 -22.95 -19.89 3.12
N GLY A 715 -22.06 -18.99 2.68
CA GLY A 715 -20.72 -19.34 2.21
C GLY A 715 -20.65 -20.17 0.93
N THR A 716 -21.76 -20.36 0.22
CA THR A 716 -21.83 -21.26 -0.95
C THR A 716 -21.22 -20.65 -2.22
N ALA A 717 -20.68 -21.51 -3.08
CA ALA A 717 -20.25 -21.12 -4.43
C ALA A 717 -21.41 -20.55 -5.28
N LEU A 718 -22.67 -20.96 -5.01
CA LEU A 718 -23.84 -20.40 -5.67
C LEU A 718 -24.06 -18.93 -5.25
N ALA A 719 -24.01 -18.62 -3.94
CA ALA A 719 -24.12 -17.25 -3.46
C ALA A 719 -22.98 -16.35 -3.98
N ALA A 720 -21.74 -16.85 -4.01
CA ALA A 720 -20.60 -16.12 -4.58
C ALA A 720 -20.80 -15.82 -6.08
N ARG A 721 -21.33 -16.80 -6.83
CA ARG A 721 -21.69 -16.62 -8.26
C ARG A 721 -22.84 -15.62 -8.46
N ARG A 722 -23.82 -15.54 -7.54
CA ARG A 722 -24.89 -14.50 -7.57
C ARG A 722 -24.30 -13.11 -7.40
N VAL A 723 -23.48 -12.88 -6.36
CA VAL A 723 -22.80 -11.58 -6.13
C VAL A 723 -21.94 -11.18 -7.33
N PHE A 724 -21.16 -12.10 -7.88
CA PHE A 724 -20.33 -11.83 -9.06
C PHE A 724 -21.15 -11.47 -10.31
N ARG A 725 -22.25 -12.19 -10.59
CA ARG A 725 -23.12 -11.88 -11.75
C ARG A 725 -23.88 -10.57 -11.55
N TYR A 726 -24.42 -10.32 -10.36
CA TYR A 726 -25.18 -9.12 -10.08
C TYR A 726 -24.31 -7.86 -10.13
N SER A 727 -23.09 -7.92 -9.60
CA SER A 727 -22.16 -6.79 -9.66
C SER A 727 -21.79 -6.37 -11.10
N ILE A 728 -21.81 -7.28 -12.09
CA ILE A 728 -21.61 -6.93 -13.50
C ILE A 728 -22.74 -6.05 -14.05
N VAL A 729 -23.99 -6.30 -13.69
CA VAL A 729 -25.16 -5.53 -14.17
C VAL A 729 -25.44 -4.30 -13.31
N TYR A 730 -25.10 -4.34 -12.02
CA TYR A 730 -25.21 -3.23 -11.08
C TYR A 730 -24.56 -1.94 -11.62
N LEU A 731 -23.32 -2.03 -12.11
CA LEU A 731 -22.52 -0.86 -12.45
C LEU A 731 -23.03 -0.14 -13.72
N PRO A 732 -23.34 -0.81 -14.86
CA PRO A 732 -23.98 -0.16 -16.01
C PRO A 732 -25.36 0.42 -15.70
N LEU A 733 -26.18 -0.28 -14.90
CA LEU A 733 -27.52 0.21 -14.52
C LEU A 733 -27.43 1.48 -13.67
N LEU A 734 -26.46 1.55 -12.75
CA LEU A 734 -26.22 2.74 -11.93
C LEU A 734 -25.78 3.94 -12.80
N PHE A 735 -24.84 3.74 -13.72
CA PHE A 735 -24.42 4.80 -14.66
C PHE A 735 -25.55 5.23 -15.61
N ALA A 736 -26.39 4.29 -16.08
CA ALA A 736 -27.56 4.61 -16.89
C ALA A 736 -28.59 5.44 -16.09
N ALA A 737 -28.80 5.13 -14.80
CA ALA A 737 -29.67 5.92 -13.93
C ALA A 737 -29.14 7.35 -13.73
N MET A 738 -27.83 7.55 -13.58
CA MET A 738 -27.22 8.88 -13.53
C MET A 738 -27.52 9.70 -14.79
N VAL A 739 -27.33 9.10 -15.98
CA VAL A 739 -27.61 9.76 -17.28
C VAL A 739 -29.09 10.08 -17.46
N ALA A 740 -30.00 9.22 -16.97
CA ALA A 740 -31.43 9.49 -17.00
C ALA A 740 -31.84 10.63 -16.05
N ASP A 741 -31.24 10.68 -14.86
CA ASP A 741 -31.53 11.64 -13.80
C ASP A 741 -31.09 13.08 -14.15
N GLN A 742 -30.07 13.27 -15.00
CA GLN A 742 -29.68 14.59 -15.51
C GLN A 742 -30.84 15.38 -16.13
N ARG A 743 -31.80 14.69 -16.76
CA ARG A 743 -32.99 15.31 -17.39
C ARG A 743 -33.94 15.95 -16.39
N PHE A 744 -33.78 15.69 -15.09
CA PHE A 744 -34.62 16.25 -14.03
C PHE A 744 -33.90 17.32 -13.21
N VAL A 745 -32.56 17.26 -13.10
CA VAL A 745 -31.76 18.20 -12.29
C VAL A 745 -31.44 19.49 -13.06
N PHE A 746 -31.28 19.45 -14.38
CA PHE A 746 -30.94 20.61 -15.21
C PHE A 746 -32.14 21.19 -15.99
N SER A 747 -33.36 20.83 -15.59
CA SER A 747 -34.63 21.32 -16.19
C SER A 747 -35.51 22.08 -15.19
N ALA A 748 -34.94 22.40 -14.02
CA ALA A 748 -35.52 23.19 -12.94
C ALA A 748 -34.45 24.16 -12.41
#